data_AF-A0AA42ZL81-F1
#
_entry.id   AF-A0AA42ZL81-F1
#
_cell.length_a   1.000
_cell.length_b   1.000
_cell.length_c   1.000
_cell.angle_alpha   90.00
_cell.angle_beta   90.00
_cell.angle_gamma   90.00
#
_symmetry.space_group_name_H-M   'P 1'
#
loop_
_entity.id
_entity.type
_entity.pdbx_description
1 polymer ?
#
loop_
_entity_poly.entity_id
_entity_poly.type
_entity_poly.pdbx_seq_one_letter_code
_entity_poly.pdbx_strand_id
1 'polypeptide(L)'
;MGLPRLARHGGRQVVQSYRSYRTATPLQEQLLTGAVFVFGFVIAAGGFFAIQNLSRSQAQQEFQGPATQFITTLSEAVDGYVAVVQAAGALYGANDEVDRWTFFEFAGRTLPSYPGIRSLEWVPRVPAERRRAYEKRASGDGLFDFRIKERDAQGGRVKAAARPEYYPIYYVEPFEGNERSVGFDLATDTTVWEHLERARDTGAVVATRRPPSTWKADGQPEFAIVLPIYESELVPFTVQDRREKLIGFLRGTYRLGDLINAALPGLTVPPGLDIYLFDTDAGPDQRLVYYHPSPLRPGPSKPLSEANAVQGLFNAKTHQVANWNWQIVVKPVPSHFTRNVDSASWGFVTFTLLLTALLVQYLVWSQNRAREIARSVDERTAALQSEIAERKRIETELRSAKEQAEVANRAKSEFLAMMSHELRTPLNAVIGFAEIMAGQFFGPLGSEQYRRYANDIHMSGKHLLSLINDILDLSKIEANRFELHEEILSVARSWRAVHSILQESISSAGLALEADVSNSLPRLCGDERAIRQILINLLSNAVKFTPEGGRITITAGVDPEGRLILSVADTGIGISEQDLADVILPFKQVDASLARKFEGTGLGLPLTQRLVEMHDGQLEIESALGVGTTVKLTFPAERVVYAEPSEAVYGIRPEDVPQPVLKQVAGR
;
A
#
# COMPACT_ATOMS: atom_id res chain seq x y z
N MET A 1 30.68 19.62 -31.45
CA MET A 1 30.66 19.98 -30.01
C MET A 1 29.27 20.49 -29.67
N GLY A 2 28.61 19.91 -28.64
CA GLY A 2 27.40 20.50 -28.04
C GLY A 2 26.14 19.63 -28.01
N LEU A 3 26.15 18.49 -27.30
CA LEU A 3 24.93 17.79 -26.86
C LEU A 3 24.47 18.38 -25.51
N PRO A 4 23.23 18.85 -25.34
CA PRO A 4 22.79 19.46 -24.08
C PRO A 4 22.21 18.43 -23.09
N ARG A 5 22.97 18.25 -22.01
CA ARG A 5 22.70 18.00 -20.57
C ARG A 5 21.29 17.71 -19.98
N LEU A 6 20.19 17.61 -20.73
CA LEU A 6 18.83 17.48 -20.14
C LEU A 6 18.46 16.07 -19.64
N ALA A 7 19.19 15.03 -20.02
CA ALA A 7 18.88 13.65 -19.59
C ALA A 7 19.35 13.29 -18.16
N ARG A 8 20.18 14.10 -17.50
CA ARG A 8 20.77 13.76 -16.19
C ARG A 8 19.96 14.17 -14.96
N HIS A 9 18.96 15.05 -15.08
CA HIS A 9 18.16 15.50 -13.94
C HIS A 9 16.92 14.63 -13.66
N GLY A 10 16.27 14.07 -14.69
CA GLY A 10 15.14 13.15 -14.50
C GLY A 10 15.52 11.86 -13.76
N GLY A 11 16.70 11.30 -14.05
CA GLY A 11 17.17 10.06 -13.39
C GLY A 11 17.47 10.22 -11.90
N ARG A 12 17.91 11.40 -11.43
CA ARG A 12 18.21 11.64 -10.01
C ARG A 12 16.95 11.78 -9.17
N GLN A 13 15.91 12.46 -9.67
CA GLN A 13 14.61 12.55 -8.97
C GLN A 13 13.93 11.18 -8.89
N VAL A 14 13.97 10.38 -9.94
CA VAL A 14 13.40 9.02 -9.92
C VAL A 14 14.13 8.13 -8.90
N VAL A 15 15.46 8.19 -8.82
CA VAL A 15 16.25 7.41 -7.85
C VAL A 15 16.07 7.90 -6.40
N GLN A 16 15.88 9.21 -6.17
CA GLN A 16 15.59 9.75 -4.83
C GLN A 16 14.19 9.34 -4.34
N SER A 17 13.17 9.44 -5.19
CA SER A 17 11.82 8.97 -4.89
C SER A 17 11.76 7.46 -4.66
N TYR A 18 12.59 6.69 -5.37
CA TYR A 18 12.69 5.24 -5.20
C TYR A 18 13.35 4.86 -3.85
N ARG A 19 14.35 5.62 -3.38
CA ARG A 19 14.99 5.40 -2.08
C ARG A 19 14.09 5.73 -0.89
N SER A 20 13.30 6.80 -0.95
CA SER A 20 12.38 7.19 0.13
C SER A 20 11.18 6.23 0.26
N TYR A 21 10.71 5.63 -0.83
CA TYR A 21 9.69 4.57 -0.79
C TYR A 21 10.20 3.24 -0.21
N ARG A 22 11.50 2.92 -0.37
CA ARG A 22 12.11 1.71 0.21
C ARG A 22 12.27 1.78 1.74
N THR A 23 12.16 2.97 2.33
CA THR A 23 12.36 3.22 3.76
C THR A 23 11.07 3.35 4.57
N ALA A 24 9.91 3.52 3.93
CA ALA A 24 8.64 3.58 4.64
C ALA A 24 8.28 2.19 5.18
N THR A 25 8.18 2.06 6.50
CA THR A 25 7.75 0.81 7.12
C THR A 25 6.25 0.61 6.89
N PRO A 26 5.75 -0.63 6.76
CA PRO A 26 4.31 -0.91 6.65
C PRO A 26 3.48 -0.23 7.75
N LEU A 27 4.09 -0.07 8.92
CA LEU A 27 3.52 0.61 10.08
C LEU A 27 3.29 2.12 9.82
N GLN A 28 4.24 2.83 9.18
CA GLN A 28 4.08 4.25 8.84
C GLN A 28 2.97 4.47 7.81
N GLU A 29 2.85 3.59 6.82
CA GLU A 29 1.79 3.64 5.81
C GLU A 29 0.39 3.43 6.42
N GLN A 30 0.27 2.47 7.34
CA GLN A 30 -0.96 2.21 8.08
C GLN A 30 -1.31 3.38 9.02
N LEU A 31 -0.32 3.96 9.70
CA LEU A 31 -0.52 5.11 10.58
C LEU A 31 -1.01 6.34 9.81
N LEU A 32 -0.46 6.62 8.63
CA LEU A 32 -0.91 7.74 7.78
C LEU A 32 -2.36 7.56 7.35
N THR A 33 -2.72 6.38 6.82
CA THR A 33 -4.09 6.08 6.39
C THR A 33 -5.07 6.13 7.55
N GLY A 34 -4.69 5.58 8.72
CA GLY A 34 -5.46 5.66 9.95
C GLY A 34 -5.66 7.09 10.44
N ALA A 35 -4.61 7.92 10.38
CA ALA A 35 -4.68 9.33 10.75
C ALA A 35 -5.66 10.12 9.85
N VAL A 36 -5.62 9.88 8.53
CA VAL A 36 -6.56 10.51 7.58
C VAL A 36 -8.00 10.11 7.89
N PHE A 37 -8.25 8.83 8.18
CA PHE A 37 -9.57 8.34 8.55
C PHE A 37 -10.11 9.01 9.83
N VAL A 38 -9.28 9.05 10.88
CA VAL A 38 -9.64 9.70 12.15
C VAL A 38 -9.90 11.20 11.95
N PHE A 39 -9.05 11.88 11.19
CA PHE A 39 -9.19 13.31 10.93
C PHE A 39 -10.46 13.63 10.15
N GLY A 40 -10.81 12.81 9.14
CA GLY A 40 -12.07 12.94 8.40
C GLY A 40 -13.30 12.79 9.30
N PHE A 41 -13.26 11.86 10.26
CA PHE A 41 -14.34 11.68 11.23
C PHE A 41 -14.46 12.86 12.20
N VAL A 42 -13.34 13.40 12.66
CA VAL A 42 -13.29 14.60 13.53
C VAL A 42 -13.85 15.82 12.79
N ILE A 43 -13.48 16.03 11.52
CA ILE A 43 -14.04 17.12 10.70
C ILE A 43 -15.55 16.92 10.51
N ALA A 44 -16.00 15.71 10.20
CA ALA A 44 -17.42 15.43 10.01
C ALA A 44 -18.23 15.73 11.28
N ALA A 45 -17.77 15.27 12.44
CA ALA A 45 -18.42 15.54 13.72
C ALA A 45 -18.37 17.03 14.08
N GLY A 46 -17.20 17.67 13.96
CA GLY A 46 -17.04 19.09 14.25
C GLY A 46 -17.91 19.98 13.37
N GLY A 47 -17.94 19.71 12.06
CA GLY A 47 -18.78 20.42 11.11
C GLY A 47 -20.28 20.20 11.34
N PHE A 48 -20.69 18.99 11.71
CA PHE A 48 -22.07 18.71 12.12
C PHE A 48 -22.51 19.60 13.29
N PHE A 49 -21.71 19.63 14.37
CA PHE A 49 -22.02 20.47 15.54
C PHE A 49 -21.94 21.96 15.21
N ALA A 50 -21.00 22.39 14.38
CA ALA A 50 -20.88 23.78 13.97
C ALA A 50 -22.09 24.25 13.15
N ILE A 51 -22.55 23.45 12.18
CA ILE A 51 -23.73 23.76 11.36
C ILE A 51 -25.00 23.76 12.22
N GLN A 52 -25.17 22.77 13.11
CA GLN A 52 -26.28 22.74 14.07
C GLN A 52 -26.28 23.98 14.97
N ASN A 53 -25.13 24.37 15.54
CA ASN A 53 -25.05 25.53 16.40
C ASN A 53 -25.33 26.83 15.67
N LEU A 54 -24.73 27.01 14.48
CA LEU A 54 -24.96 28.19 13.65
C LEU A 54 -26.44 28.32 13.29
N SER A 55 -27.06 27.21 12.89
CA SER A 55 -28.45 27.21 12.50
C SER A 55 -29.41 27.43 13.68
N ARG A 56 -29.13 26.84 14.86
CA ARG A 56 -29.87 27.15 16.10
C ARG A 56 -29.76 28.63 16.45
N SER A 57 -28.58 29.21 16.31
CA SER A 57 -28.36 30.65 16.55
C SER A 57 -29.14 31.51 15.56
N GLN A 58 -29.17 31.14 14.29
CA GLN A 58 -29.96 31.83 13.27
C GLN A 58 -31.46 31.72 13.55
N ALA A 59 -31.97 30.52 13.81
CA ALA A 59 -33.37 30.31 14.17
C ALA A 59 -33.77 31.10 15.42
N GLN A 60 -32.86 31.21 16.41
CA GLN A 60 -33.06 32.05 17.58
C GLN A 60 -33.12 33.53 17.21
N GLN A 61 -32.21 34.04 16.38
CA GLN A 61 -32.25 35.46 15.96
C GLN A 61 -33.49 35.80 15.13
N GLU A 62 -33.84 34.96 14.15
CA GLU A 62 -35.04 35.10 13.32
C GLU A 62 -36.32 35.07 14.15
N PHE A 63 -36.34 34.33 15.26
CA PHE A 63 -37.47 34.29 16.18
C PHE A 63 -37.49 35.47 17.17
N GLN A 64 -36.36 35.79 17.81
CA GLN A 64 -36.31 36.71 18.95
C GLN A 64 -36.71 38.15 18.57
N GLY A 65 -36.30 38.64 17.40
CA GLY A 65 -36.63 39.99 16.93
C GLY A 65 -38.15 40.19 16.78
N PRO A 66 -38.82 39.44 15.89
CA PRO A 66 -40.27 39.52 15.72
C PRO A 66 -41.06 39.19 16.99
N ALA A 67 -40.61 38.23 17.81
CA ALA A 67 -41.27 37.92 19.08
C ALA A 67 -41.21 39.08 20.07
N THR A 68 -40.05 39.75 20.21
CA THR A 68 -39.90 40.93 21.07
C THR A 68 -40.76 42.08 20.59
N GLN A 69 -40.76 42.33 19.28
CA GLN A 69 -41.57 43.38 18.68
C GLN A 69 -43.07 43.13 18.90
N PHE A 70 -43.53 41.90 18.67
CA PHE A 70 -44.91 41.50 18.92
C PHE A 70 -45.30 41.67 20.39
N ILE A 71 -44.50 41.16 21.33
CA ILE A 71 -44.76 41.30 22.76
C ILE A 71 -44.86 42.77 23.16
N THR A 72 -44.00 43.63 22.61
CA THR A 72 -43.99 45.07 22.89
C THR A 72 -45.27 45.72 22.38
N THR A 73 -45.63 45.51 21.11
CA THR A 73 -46.86 46.06 20.54
C THR A 73 -48.12 45.51 21.22
N LEU A 74 -48.13 44.24 21.62
CA LEU A 74 -49.26 43.69 22.38
C LEU A 74 -49.37 44.35 23.76
N SER A 75 -48.24 44.58 24.45
CA SER A 75 -48.22 45.28 25.73
C SER A 75 -48.78 46.71 25.57
N GLU A 76 -48.29 47.45 24.57
CA GLU A 76 -48.74 48.82 24.25
C GLU A 76 -50.22 48.85 23.85
N ALA A 77 -50.69 47.87 23.08
CA ALA A 77 -52.09 47.75 22.73
C ALA A 77 -52.95 47.57 23.98
N VAL A 78 -52.58 46.65 24.87
CA VAL A 78 -53.29 46.41 26.15
C VAL A 78 -53.34 47.68 26.99
N ASP A 79 -52.25 48.45 27.06
CA ASP A 79 -52.24 49.74 27.77
C ASP A 79 -53.23 50.74 27.15
N GLY A 80 -53.30 50.80 25.83
CA GLY A 80 -54.31 51.59 25.12
C GLY A 80 -55.74 51.18 25.47
N TYR A 81 -56.01 49.87 25.56
CA TYR A 81 -57.31 49.34 25.96
C TYR A 81 -57.70 49.70 27.40
N VAL A 82 -56.73 49.73 28.34
CA VAL A 82 -56.94 50.20 29.72
C VAL A 82 -57.21 51.71 29.75
N ALA A 83 -56.46 52.47 28.94
CA ALA A 83 -56.57 53.93 28.87
C ALA A 83 -57.95 54.40 28.41
N VAL A 84 -58.69 53.61 27.61
CA VAL A 84 -60.07 53.95 27.20
C VAL A 84 -61.01 54.07 28.40
N VAL A 85 -60.94 53.13 29.37
CA VAL A 85 -61.80 53.18 30.57
C VAL A 85 -61.39 54.33 31.48
N GLN A 86 -60.10 54.64 31.56
CA GLN A 86 -59.59 55.80 32.29
C GLN A 86 -60.04 57.13 31.64
N ALA A 87 -60.00 57.22 30.32
CA ALA A 87 -60.50 58.38 29.57
C ALA A 87 -62.01 58.56 29.75
N ALA A 88 -62.77 57.47 29.77
CA ALA A 88 -64.18 57.51 30.15
C ALA A 88 -64.35 57.98 31.61
N GLY A 89 -63.45 57.60 32.52
CA GLY A 89 -63.45 58.07 33.91
C GLY A 89 -63.24 59.57 34.02
N ALA A 90 -62.31 60.11 33.24
CA ALA A 90 -62.07 61.55 33.18
C ALA A 90 -63.32 62.34 32.72
N LEU A 91 -64.16 61.76 31.84
CA LEU A 91 -65.43 62.37 31.44
C LEU A 91 -66.37 62.57 32.64
N TYR A 92 -66.45 61.60 33.56
CA TYR A 92 -67.27 61.69 34.77
C TYR A 92 -66.64 62.55 35.87
N GLY A 93 -65.32 62.73 35.86
CA GLY A 93 -64.64 63.68 36.76
C GLY A 93 -64.84 65.14 36.33
N ALA A 94 -64.89 65.39 35.01
CA ALA A 94 -64.97 66.74 34.45
C ALA A 94 -66.39 67.32 34.31
N ASN A 95 -67.44 66.51 34.52
CA ASN A 95 -68.83 66.92 34.35
C ASN A 95 -69.67 66.54 35.58
N ASP A 96 -70.52 67.45 36.04
CA ASP A 96 -71.40 67.22 37.20
C ASP A 96 -72.41 66.07 36.96
N GLU A 97 -72.90 65.94 35.73
CA GLU A 97 -73.68 64.78 35.28
C GLU A 97 -73.27 64.40 33.84
N VAL A 98 -73.13 63.10 33.59
CA VAL A 98 -72.94 62.55 32.23
C VAL A 98 -74.24 61.87 31.81
N ASP A 99 -74.89 62.42 30.79
CA ASP A 99 -76.08 61.82 30.21
C ASP A 99 -75.73 60.71 29.20
N ARG A 100 -76.74 59.97 28.75
CA ARG A 100 -76.55 58.87 27.81
C ARG A 100 -75.98 59.35 26.47
N TRP A 101 -76.39 60.52 25.98
CA TRP A 101 -75.93 61.01 24.68
C TRP A 101 -74.44 61.35 24.70
N THR A 102 -73.96 61.98 25.76
CA THR A 102 -72.54 62.28 25.98
C THR A 102 -71.72 60.99 26.07
N PHE A 103 -72.22 59.99 26.81
CA PHE A 103 -71.59 58.67 26.89
C PHE A 103 -71.55 57.96 25.53
N PHE A 104 -72.64 58.00 24.77
CA PHE A 104 -72.76 57.47 23.41
C PHE A 104 -71.79 58.16 22.44
N GLU A 105 -71.68 59.49 22.45
CA GLU A 105 -70.77 60.22 21.58
C GLU A 105 -69.30 59.89 21.88
N PHE A 106 -68.93 59.80 23.17
CA PHE A 106 -67.61 59.35 23.58
C PHE A 106 -67.33 57.94 23.04
N ALA A 107 -68.19 56.98 23.38
CA ALA A 107 -68.01 55.59 23.00
C ALA A 107 -68.00 55.40 21.47
N GLY A 108 -68.91 56.06 20.74
CA GLY A 108 -69.01 55.99 19.29
C GLY A 108 -67.79 56.54 18.55
N ARG A 109 -67.06 57.48 19.14
CA ARG A 109 -65.78 58.00 18.59
C ARG A 109 -64.58 57.15 18.99
N THR A 110 -64.60 56.56 20.19
CA THR A 110 -63.45 55.83 20.74
C THR A 110 -63.44 54.36 20.34
N LEU A 111 -64.55 53.64 20.50
CA LEU A 111 -64.61 52.19 20.30
C LEU A 111 -64.19 51.70 18.90
N PRO A 112 -64.46 52.41 17.78
CA PRO A 112 -63.98 51.99 16.46
C PRO A 112 -62.45 51.86 16.35
N SER A 113 -61.68 52.61 17.16
CA SER A 113 -60.22 52.52 17.22
C SER A 113 -59.71 51.38 18.12
N TYR A 114 -60.60 50.72 18.87
CA TYR A 114 -60.28 49.68 19.85
C TYR A 114 -61.21 48.47 19.70
N PRO A 115 -61.11 47.70 18.59
CA PRO A 115 -62.02 46.60 18.27
C PRO A 115 -62.01 45.43 19.26
N GLY A 116 -61.00 45.35 20.15
CA GLY A 116 -60.98 44.39 21.25
C GLY A 116 -61.93 44.73 22.42
N ILE A 117 -62.49 45.95 22.45
CA ILE A 117 -63.52 46.36 23.42
C ILE A 117 -64.88 45.91 22.91
N ARG A 118 -65.54 45.05 23.68
CA ARG A 118 -66.89 44.56 23.39
C ARG A 118 -67.97 45.50 23.88
N SER A 119 -67.78 46.07 25.07
CA SER A 119 -68.67 47.07 25.64
C SER A 119 -67.94 48.01 26.59
N LEU A 120 -68.37 49.26 26.62
CA LEU A 120 -68.12 50.22 27.68
C LEU A 120 -69.43 50.47 28.43
N GLU A 121 -69.38 50.37 29.75
CA GLU A 121 -70.55 50.32 30.61
C GLU A 121 -70.44 51.32 31.76
N TRP A 122 -71.55 52.01 32.03
CA TRP A 122 -71.72 52.81 33.24
C TRP A 122 -72.58 52.08 34.25
N VAL A 123 -72.05 51.90 35.46
CA VAL A 123 -72.66 51.13 36.55
C VAL A 123 -72.78 52.02 37.78
N PRO A 124 -73.86 52.84 37.89
CA PRO A 124 -74.05 53.73 39.03
C PRO A 124 -74.33 52.94 40.31
N ARG A 125 -73.90 53.48 41.46
CA ARG A 125 -74.38 53.07 42.77
C ARG A 125 -75.76 53.68 42.98
N VAL A 126 -76.77 52.83 43.15
CA VAL A 126 -78.16 53.25 43.32
C VAL A 126 -78.64 52.82 44.71
N PRO A 127 -78.76 53.74 45.67
CA PRO A 127 -79.40 53.46 46.96
C PRO A 127 -80.87 53.06 46.81
N ALA A 128 -81.38 52.25 47.73
CA ALA A 128 -82.74 51.72 47.69
C ALA A 128 -83.82 52.80 47.57
N GLU A 129 -83.63 53.91 48.28
CA GLU A 129 -84.52 55.07 48.26
C GLU A 129 -84.53 55.79 46.89
N ARG A 130 -83.45 55.69 46.11
CA ARG A 130 -83.33 56.30 44.78
C ARG A 130 -83.72 55.36 43.63
N ARG A 131 -83.92 54.06 43.86
CA ARG A 131 -84.24 53.06 42.82
C ARG A 131 -85.40 53.49 41.90
N ARG A 132 -86.53 53.93 42.46
CA ARG A 132 -87.71 54.33 41.66
C ARG A 132 -87.43 55.57 40.81
N ALA A 133 -86.61 56.51 41.31
CA ALA A 133 -86.23 57.70 40.58
C ALA A 133 -85.35 57.33 39.37
N TYR A 134 -84.37 56.44 39.56
CA TYR A 134 -83.52 55.92 38.47
C TYR A 134 -84.33 55.16 37.42
N GLU A 135 -85.22 54.23 37.82
CA GLU A 135 -86.06 53.48 36.89
C GLU A 135 -87.02 54.38 36.08
N LYS A 136 -87.41 55.54 36.62
CA LYS A 136 -88.21 56.54 35.92
C LYS A 136 -87.37 57.44 35.01
N ARG A 137 -86.18 57.88 35.46
CA ARG A 137 -85.23 58.71 34.69
C ARG A 137 -84.77 58.00 33.42
N ALA A 138 -84.58 56.69 33.50
CA ALA A 138 -84.12 55.87 32.38
C ALA A 138 -84.94 56.05 31.09
N SER A 139 -86.26 56.26 31.18
CA SER A 139 -87.09 56.53 29.99
C SER A 139 -86.77 57.87 29.32
N GLY A 140 -86.36 58.88 30.09
CA GLY A 140 -85.87 60.17 29.58
C GLY A 140 -84.52 60.04 28.88
N ASP A 141 -83.69 59.09 29.32
CA ASP A 141 -82.42 58.72 28.66
C ASP A 141 -82.65 57.79 27.45
N GLY A 142 -83.89 57.53 27.04
CA GLY A 142 -84.23 56.65 25.91
C GLY A 142 -84.06 55.15 26.18
N LEU A 143 -84.00 54.75 27.46
CA LEU A 143 -84.03 53.35 27.91
C LEU A 143 -85.46 52.98 28.33
N PHE A 144 -86.29 52.66 27.35
CA PHE A 144 -87.69 52.27 27.58
C PHE A 144 -87.77 50.95 28.37
N ASP A 145 -88.73 50.87 29.30
CA ASP A 145 -88.95 49.69 30.17
C ASP A 145 -87.74 49.26 31.02
N PHE A 146 -86.84 50.20 31.35
CA PHE A 146 -85.74 49.94 32.26
C PHE A 146 -86.24 49.51 33.64
N ARG A 147 -85.68 48.40 34.14
CA ARG A 147 -85.88 47.87 35.48
C ARG A 147 -84.56 47.30 35.97
N ILE A 148 -84.28 47.47 37.26
CA ILE A 148 -83.16 46.77 37.90
C ILE A 148 -83.54 45.28 38.02
N LYS A 149 -82.71 44.43 37.42
CA LYS A 149 -82.93 42.99 37.22
C LYS A 149 -81.81 42.18 37.87
N GLU A 150 -82.14 40.97 38.32
CA GLU A 150 -81.18 39.97 38.78
C GLU A 150 -81.43 38.62 38.12
N ARG A 151 -80.52 37.67 38.29
CA ARG A 151 -80.71 36.29 37.83
C ARG A 151 -81.52 35.49 38.84
N ASP A 152 -82.54 34.78 38.36
CA ASP A 152 -83.19 33.73 39.13
C ASP A 152 -82.36 32.43 39.15
N ALA A 153 -82.80 31.43 39.92
CA ALA A 153 -82.13 30.13 40.05
C ALA A 153 -82.05 29.32 38.73
N GLN A 154 -82.82 29.70 37.71
CA GLN A 154 -82.86 29.08 36.38
C GLN A 154 -82.06 29.90 35.35
N GLY A 155 -81.38 30.98 35.79
CA GLY A 155 -80.63 31.90 34.94
C GLY A 155 -81.50 32.88 34.14
N GLY A 156 -82.82 32.89 34.39
CA GLY A 156 -83.76 33.87 33.87
C GLY A 156 -83.55 35.25 34.52
N ARG A 157 -83.97 36.31 33.82
CA ARG A 157 -83.81 37.69 34.30
C ARG A 157 -85.13 38.16 34.90
N VAL A 158 -85.13 38.33 36.22
CA VAL A 158 -86.29 38.78 36.99
C VAL A 158 -86.01 40.14 37.61
N LYS A 159 -87.05 40.80 38.11
CA LYS A 159 -86.90 42.05 38.86
C LYS A 159 -86.04 41.80 40.11
N ALA A 160 -85.04 42.65 40.34
CA ALA A 160 -84.15 42.51 41.50
C ALA A 160 -84.92 42.63 42.83
N ALA A 161 -84.64 41.70 43.74
CA ALA A 161 -85.11 41.71 45.12
C ALA A 161 -84.71 43.00 45.87
N ALA A 162 -85.32 43.25 47.03
CA ALA A 162 -85.01 44.44 47.82
C ALA A 162 -83.62 44.32 48.47
N ARG A 163 -82.72 45.24 48.15
CA ARG A 163 -81.37 45.40 48.73
C ARG A 163 -81.12 46.87 49.13
N PRO A 164 -80.18 47.14 50.05
CA PRO A 164 -79.82 48.51 50.44
C PRO A 164 -79.29 49.35 49.27
N GLU A 165 -78.55 48.72 48.37
CA GLU A 165 -77.93 49.36 47.21
C GLU A 165 -77.95 48.41 46.02
N TYR A 166 -77.91 48.97 44.82
CA TYR A 166 -77.90 48.26 43.54
C TYR A 166 -76.81 48.84 42.63
N TYR A 167 -76.29 48.00 41.74
CA TYR A 167 -75.27 48.37 40.77
C TYR A 167 -75.70 47.92 39.37
N PRO A 168 -76.79 48.51 38.82
CA PRO A 168 -77.29 48.14 37.51
C PRO A 168 -76.35 48.63 36.40
N ILE A 169 -76.18 47.85 35.33
CA ILE A 169 -75.65 48.37 34.07
C ILE A 169 -76.66 49.39 33.53
N TYR A 170 -76.34 50.67 33.63
CA TYR A 170 -77.25 51.76 33.27
C TYR A 170 -77.04 52.22 31.83
N TYR A 171 -75.78 52.47 31.43
CA TYR A 171 -75.41 52.71 30.03
C TYR A 171 -74.50 51.58 29.53
N VAL A 172 -74.64 51.23 28.25
CA VAL A 172 -73.78 50.26 27.57
C VAL A 172 -73.61 50.66 26.12
N GLU A 173 -72.35 50.73 25.66
CA GLU A 173 -72.01 51.06 24.28
C GLU A 173 -70.97 50.07 23.71
N PRO A 174 -71.09 49.61 22.44
CA PRO A 174 -72.22 49.87 21.55
C PRO A 174 -73.51 49.25 22.11
N PHE A 175 -74.61 49.99 21.99
CA PHE A 175 -75.92 49.49 22.46
C PHE A 175 -76.37 48.25 21.69
N GLU A 176 -76.18 48.24 20.37
CA GLU A 176 -76.53 47.11 19.50
C GLU A 176 -75.75 45.84 19.89
N GLY A 177 -76.47 44.76 20.15
CA GLY A 177 -75.91 43.48 20.60
C GLY A 177 -75.66 43.38 22.12
N ASN A 178 -75.74 44.49 22.85
CA ASN A 178 -75.58 44.54 24.31
C ASN A 178 -76.87 44.95 25.06
N GLU A 179 -77.99 45.15 24.37
CA GLU A 179 -79.26 45.68 24.93
C GLU A 179 -79.75 44.88 26.14
N ARG A 180 -79.42 43.59 26.12
CA ARG A 180 -79.84 42.63 27.13
C ARG A 180 -79.09 42.76 28.46
N SER A 181 -77.94 43.42 28.51
CA SER A 181 -77.19 43.67 29.76
C SER A 181 -77.79 44.82 30.57
N VAL A 182 -78.52 45.73 29.91
CA VAL A 182 -79.11 46.91 30.54
C VAL A 182 -80.06 46.54 31.68
N GLY A 183 -79.84 47.17 32.82
CA GLY A 183 -80.58 46.99 34.07
C GLY A 183 -80.11 45.78 34.88
N PHE A 184 -79.16 44.98 34.42
CA PHE A 184 -78.63 43.86 35.19
C PHE A 184 -77.80 44.36 36.37
N ASP A 185 -78.17 43.98 37.59
CA ASP A 185 -77.49 44.35 38.81
C ASP A 185 -76.25 43.48 39.04
N LEU A 186 -75.06 44.09 38.89
CA LEU A 186 -73.78 43.42 39.02
C LEU A 186 -73.48 42.95 40.44
N ALA A 187 -74.12 43.54 41.47
CA ALA A 187 -73.97 43.08 42.85
C ALA A 187 -74.65 41.73 43.12
N THR A 188 -75.41 41.20 42.16
CA THR A 188 -76.03 39.87 42.26
C THR A 188 -75.07 38.75 41.89
N ASP A 189 -73.97 39.08 41.23
CA ASP A 189 -72.92 38.14 40.87
C ASP A 189 -71.76 38.23 41.87
N THR A 190 -71.55 37.18 42.65
CA THR A 190 -70.52 37.17 43.71
C THR A 190 -69.12 37.37 43.14
N THR A 191 -68.85 36.84 41.93
CA THR A 191 -67.53 36.98 41.31
C THR A 191 -67.30 38.41 40.87
N VAL A 192 -68.27 39.06 40.21
CA VAL A 192 -68.13 40.48 39.84
C VAL A 192 -68.03 41.37 41.05
N TRP A 193 -68.90 41.11 42.03
CA TRP A 193 -69.01 41.95 43.21
C TRP A 193 -67.68 42.04 43.96
N GLU A 194 -66.99 40.93 44.19
CA GLU A 194 -65.65 40.91 44.81
C GLU A 194 -64.66 41.86 44.12
N HIS A 195 -64.73 41.97 42.79
CA HIS A 195 -63.86 42.85 42.02
C HIS A 195 -64.31 44.32 42.06
N LEU A 196 -65.61 44.59 42.04
CA LEU A 196 -66.15 45.94 42.22
C LEU A 196 -65.78 46.47 43.61
N GLU A 197 -65.89 45.64 44.65
CA GLU A 197 -65.47 46.00 46.00
C GLU A 197 -63.98 46.24 46.09
N ARG A 198 -63.16 45.40 45.44
CA ARG A 198 -61.72 45.63 45.38
C ARG A 198 -61.38 46.94 44.68
N ALA A 199 -62.03 47.23 43.54
CA ALA A 199 -61.84 48.49 42.82
C ALA A 199 -62.19 49.70 43.70
N ARG A 200 -63.37 49.68 44.33
CA ARG A 200 -63.83 50.69 45.30
C ARG A 200 -62.86 50.86 46.47
N ASP A 201 -62.49 49.78 47.14
CA ASP A 201 -61.72 49.88 48.38
C ASP A 201 -60.26 50.29 48.11
N THR A 202 -59.69 49.87 46.96
CA THR A 202 -58.32 50.23 46.55
C THR A 202 -58.23 51.56 45.82
N GLY A 203 -59.33 52.05 45.24
CA GLY A 203 -59.33 53.23 44.38
C GLY A 203 -58.58 53.04 43.06
N ALA A 204 -58.15 51.82 42.75
CA ALA A 204 -57.36 51.50 41.57
C ALA A 204 -58.23 50.92 40.46
N VAL A 205 -57.70 50.95 39.24
CA VAL A 205 -58.22 50.16 38.13
C VAL A 205 -58.02 48.67 38.44
N VAL A 206 -59.06 47.86 38.29
CA VAL A 206 -59.04 46.42 38.56
C VAL A 206 -59.50 45.65 37.33
N ALA A 207 -58.71 44.67 36.91
CA ALA A 207 -59.06 43.68 35.91
C ALA A 207 -59.71 42.45 36.57
N THR A 208 -60.68 41.85 35.89
CA THR A 208 -61.52 40.76 36.41
C THR A 208 -61.53 39.58 35.46
N ARG A 209 -61.30 38.37 36.01
CA ARG A 209 -61.26 37.13 35.22
C ARG A 209 -62.67 36.67 35.03
N ARG A 210 -63.03 36.31 33.78
CA ARG A 210 -64.39 35.89 33.42
C ARG A 210 -65.42 36.93 33.89
N PRO A 211 -65.79 37.92 33.07
CA PRO A 211 -67.06 38.58 33.32
C PRO A 211 -68.11 37.47 33.42
N PRO A 212 -69.03 37.51 34.41
CA PRO A 212 -69.99 36.46 34.59
C PRO A 212 -70.70 36.28 33.28
N SER A 213 -70.94 35.03 32.92
CA SER A 213 -71.54 34.65 31.65
C SER A 213 -72.89 35.33 31.52
N THR A 214 -72.88 36.55 31.02
CA THR A 214 -74.10 37.29 30.75
C THR A 214 -74.71 36.77 29.46
N TRP A 215 -73.91 36.17 28.57
CA TRP A 215 -74.33 35.73 27.23
C TRP A 215 -73.69 34.41 26.76
N LYS A 216 -74.34 33.75 25.79
CA LYS A 216 -73.90 32.49 25.17
C LYS A 216 -72.50 32.65 24.60
N ALA A 217 -71.57 31.85 25.12
CA ALA A 217 -70.19 31.79 24.70
C ALA A 217 -70.10 31.18 23.29
N ASP A 218 -69.46 31.91 22.38
CA ASP A 218 -68.70 31.30 21.28
C ASP A 218 -67.40 30.63 21.81
N GLY A 219 -67.20 30.64 23.12
CA GLY A 219 -66.14 29.95 23.84
C GLY A 219 -64.89 30.81 24.07
N GLN A 220 -64.84 32.05 23.58
CA GLN A 220 -63.67 32.90 23.76
C GLN A 220 -63.60 33.50 25.18
N PRO A 221 -62.41 33.55 25.80
CA PRO A 221 -62.25 34.13 27.11
C PRO A 221 -62.33 35.66 27.05
N GLU A 222 -63.12 36.20 27.97
CA GLU A 222 -63.33 37.64 28.14
C GLU A 222 -62.76 38.07 29.49
N PHE A 223 -62.38 39.33 29.58
CA PHE A 223 -62.04 40.00 30.84
C PHE A 223 -62.76 41.34 30.91
N ALA A 224 -62.89 41.88 32.11
CA ALA A 224 -63.40 43.24 32.27
C ALA A 224 -62.44 44.09 33.10
N ILE A 225 -62.30 45.36 32.72
CA ILE A 225 -61.59 46.39 33.47
C ILE A 225 -62.63 47.25 34.16
N VAL A 226 -62.45 47.47 35.45
CA VAL A 226 -63.33 48.27 36.31
C VAL A 226 -62.54 49.44 36.85
N LEU A 227 -63.13 50.63 36.77
CA LEU A 227 -62.63 51.87 37.34
C LEU A 227 -63.70 52.45 38.28
N PRO A 228 -63.40 52.64 39.58
CA PRO A 228 -64.33 53.29 40.51
C PRO A 228 -64.36 54.81 40.27
N ILE A 229 -65.56 55.39 40.33
CA ILE A 229 -65.78 56.84 40.18
C ILE A 229 -66.35 57.39 41.49
N TYR A 230 -65.71 58.45 42.00
CA TYR A 230 -66.06 59.09 43.27
C TYR A 230 -66.59 60.51 43.03
N GLU A 231 -67.24 61.08 44.05
CA GLU A 231 -67.74 62.47 44.05
C GLU A 231 -66.66 63.55 43.86
N SER A 232 -65.40 63.20 44.07
CA SER A 232 -64.26 64.09 43.86
C SER A 232 -63.38 63.55 42.75
N GLU A 233 -62.75 64.45 41.98
CA GLU A 233 -61.69 64.09 41.02
C GLU A 233 -60.53 63.32 41.68
N LEU A 234 -60.28 63.56 42.96
CA LEU A 234 -59.25 62.87 43.72
C LEU A 234 -59.84 61.62 44.40
N VAL A 235 -59.12 60.49 44.25
CA VAL A 235 -59.44 59.25 44.95
C VAL A 235 -59.40 59.50 46.47
N PRO A 236 -60.49 59.25 47.22
CA PRO A 236 -60.49 59.46 48.66
C PRO A 236 -59.40 58.65 49.38
N PHE A 237 -58.83 59.19 50.45
CA PHE A 237 -57.66 58.58 51.10
C PHE A 237 -57.98 57.31 51.90
N THR A 238 -59.12 57.28 52.60
CA THR A 238 -59.50 56.13 53.43
C THR A 238 -60.47 55.20 52.70
N VAL A 239 -60.44 53.91 53.04
CA VAL A 239 -61.39 52.93 52.49
C VAL A 239 -62.84 53.31 52.82
N GLN A 240 -63.08 53.87 54.02
CA GLN A 240 -64.41 54.31 54.43
C GLN A 240 -64.90 55.48 53.56
N ASP A 241 -64.06 56.50 53.33
CA ASP A 241 -64.43 57.62 52.45
C ASP A 241 -64.68 57.17 51.01
N ARG A 242 -63.89 56.20 50.51
CA ARG A 242 -64.10 55.62 49.17
C ARG A 242 -65.46 54.93 49.08
N ARG A 243 -65.86 54.18 50.11
CA ARG A 243 -67.17 53.52 50.15
C ARG A 243 -68.31 54.52 50.16
N GLU A 244 -68.20 55.57 50.97
CA GLU A 244 -69.24 56.58 51.13
C GLU A 244 -69.40 57.45 49.88
N LYS A 245 -68.29 57.92 49.31
CA LYS A 245 -68.25 58.87 48.18
C LYS A 245 -68.28 58.20 46.80
N LEU A 246 -68.51 56.89 46.73
CA LEU A 246 -68.61 56.17 45.45
C LEU A 246 -69.89 56.59 44.71
N ILE A 247 -69.75 57.09 43.49
CA ILE A 247 -70.85 57.39 42.56
C ILE A 247 -71.21 56.15 41.73
N GLY A 248 -70.21 55.36 41.34
CA GLY A 248 -70.41 54.19 40.50
C GLY A 248 -69.11 53.64 39.95
N PHE A 249 -69.22 52.81 38.92
CA PHE A 249 -68.10 52.23 38.21
C PHE A 249 -68.24 52.43 36.72
N LEU A 250 -67.10 52.68 36.07
CA LEU A 250 -66.96 52.44 34.65
C LEU A 250 -66.37 51.06 34.44
N ARG A 251 -66.93 50.35 33.46
CA ARG A 251 -66.54 48.98 33.16
C ARG A 251 -66.36 48.81 31.66
N GLY A 252 -65.18 48.38 31.25
CA GLY A 252 -64.94 47.90 29.89
C GLY A 252 -64.97 46.37 29.87
N THR A 253 -65.65 45.75 28.92
CA THR A 253 -65.52 44.31 28.65
C THR A 253 -64.73 44.08 27.37
N TYR A 254 -63.85 43.08 27.39
CA TYR A 254 -62.84 42.88 26.35
C TYR A 254 -62.79 41.41 25.94
N ARG A 255 -62.50 41.19 24.66
CA ARG A 255 -62.31 39.84 24.09
C ARG A 255 -60.84 39.66 23.75
N LEU A 256 -60.19 38.72 24.41
CA LEU A 256 -58.73 38.54 24.28
C LEU A 256 -58.32 38.16 22.85
N GLY A 257 -59.14 37.35 22.16
CA GLY A 257 -58.90 37.01 20.76
C GLY A 257 -58.94 38.23 19.85
N ASP A 258 -59.96 39.07 19.98
CA ASP A 258 -60.12 40.28 19.16
C ASP A 258 -59.05 41.33 19.48
N LEU A 259 -58.70 41.49 20.77
CA LEU A 259 -57.60 42.35 21.21
C LEU A 259 -56.27 41.93 20.59
N ILE A 260 -55.92 40.63 20.67
CA ILE A 260 -54.70 40.11 20.09
C ILE A 260 -54.73 40.28 18.57
N ASN A 261 -55.83 39.89 17.92
CA ASN A 261 -56.01 40.04 16.47
C ASN A 261 -55.91 41.49 15.99
N ALA A 262 -56.31 42.45 16.81
CA ALA A 262 -56.19 43.88 16.52
C ALA A 262 -54.78 44.44 16.78
N ALA A 263 -54.00 43.81 17.66
CA ALA A 263 -52.59 44.13 17.85
C ALA A 263 -51.69 43.53 16.73
N LEU A 264 -52.20 42.54 15.97
CA LEU A 264 -51.50 41.90 14.84
C LEU A 264 -51.33 42.74 13.55
N PRO A 265 -52.30 43.53 13.03
CA PRO A 265 -52.28 43.99 11.64
C PRO A 265 -51.27 45.12 11.36
N GLY A 266 -50.79 45.81 12.41
CA GLY A 266 -49.74 46.83 12.31
C GLY A 266 -48.31 46.25 12.32
N LEU A 267 -48.19 44.94 12.52
CA LEU A 267 -46.93 44.23 12.58
C LEU A 267 -46.86 43.24 11.42
N THR A 268 -45.73 43.16 10.76
CA THR A 268 -45.34 42.00 9.94
C THR A 268 -45.11 40.80 10.87
N VAL A 269 -46.13 40.37 11.64
CA VAL A 269 -46.00 39.22 12.53
C VAL A 269 -45.76 38.00 11.64
N PRO A 270 -44.67 37.25 11.84
CA PRO A 270 -44.41 36.09 11.03
C PRO A 270 -45.55 35.08 11.26
N PRO A 271 -46.17 34.54 10.20
CA PRO A 271 -47.03 33.38 10.34
C PRO A 271 -46.15 32.29 10.99
N GLY A 272 -46.56 31.75 12.15
CA GLY A 272 -45.75 30.78 12.90
C GLY A 272 -45.47 31.06 14.37
N LEU A 273 -46.15 32.02 15.02
CA LEU A 273 -46.05 32.23 16.47
C LEU A 273 -47.28 31.71 17.22
N ASP A 274 -47.04 30.99 18.31
CA ASP A 274 -48.03 30.62 19.33
C ASP A 274 -47.91 31.58 20.51
N ILE A 275 -49.04 32.14 20.96
CA ILE A 275 -49.05 33.17 22.00
C ILE A 275 -49.80 32.62 23.22
N TYR A 276 -49.20 32.76 24.38
CA TYR A 276 -49.76 32.38 25.67
C TYR A 276 -49.79 33.62 26.56
N LEU A 277 -50.92 33.83 27.23
CA LEU A 277 -51.04 34.81 28.29
C LEU A 277 -51.21 34.06 29.60
N PHE A 278 -50.27 34.24 30.52
CA PHE A 278 -50.34 33.71 31.86
C PHE A 278 -50.53 34.86 32.86
N ASP A 279 -51.36 34.69 33.87
CA ASP A 279 -51.40 35.57 35.02
C ASP A 279 -50.68 34.86 36.17
N THR A 280 -49.54 35.44 36.53
CA THR A 280 -48.54 34.86 37.43
C THR A 280 -48.96 34.90 38.89
N ASP A 281 -49.94 35.73 39.23
CA ASP A 281 -50.47 35.86 40.60
C ASP A 281 -51.50 34.77 40.93
N ALA A 282 -51.94 33.99 39.92
CA ALA A 282 -52.88 32.90 40.11
C ALA A 282 -52.21 31.55 40.44
N GLY A 283 -53.00 30.64 41.03
CA GLY A 283 -52.59 29.27 41.30
C GLY A 283 -52.25 28.50 40.00
N PRO A 284 -51.37 27.49 40.05
CA PRO A 284 -50.77 26.85 38.86
C PRO A 284 -51.77 26.40 37.78
N ASP A 285 -52.90 25.83 38.18
CA ASP A 285 -53.94 25.33 37.25
C ASP A 285 -54.81 26.44 36.63
N GLN A 286 -54.69 27.66 37.14
CA GLN A 286 -55.45 28.82 36.69
C GLN A 286 -54.56 29.90 36.08
N ARG A 287 -53.27 29.66 35.86
CA ARG A 287 -52.36 30.67 35.32
C ARG A 287 -52.66 31.00 33.86
N LEU A 288 -53.05 30.04 33.04
CA LEU A 288 -53.35 30.30 31.63
C LEU A 288 -54.62 31.14 31.49
N VAL A 289 -54.45 32.38 31.03
CA VAL A 289 -55.53 33.32 30.73
C VAL A 289 -56.06 33.10 29.31
N TYR A 290 -55.14 32.99 28.35
CA TYR A 290 -55.50 32.75 26.95
C TYR A 290 -54.38 32.09 26.16
N TYR A 291 -54.77 31.31 25.17
CA TYR A 291 -53.88 30.72 24.19
C TYR A 291 -54.38 31.07 22.79
N HIS A 292 -53.53 31.74 22.02
CA HIS A 292 -53.78 32.07 20.62
C HIS A 292 -52.90 31.19 19.74
N PRO A 293 -53.47 30.14 19.10
CA PRO A 293 -52.71 29.24 18.25
C PRO A 293 -52.28 29.93 16.96
N SER A 294 -51.09 29.59 16.49
CA SER A 294 -50.61 30.06 15.19
C SER A 294 -51.48 29.53 14.04
N PRO A 295 -51.80 30.34 13.01
CA PRO A 295 -52.53 29.86 11.83
C PRO A 295 -51.75 28.83 11.00
N LEU A 296 -50.42 28.76 11.15
CA LEU A 296 -49.59 27.75 10.47
C LEU A 296 -49.55 26.39 11.19
N ARG A 297 -50.18 26.27 12.36
CA ARG A 297 -50.16 25.03 13.12
C ARG A 297 -51.10 24.00 12.47
N PRO A 298 -50.64 22.78 12.16
CA PRO A 298 -51.50 21.75 11.61
C PRO A 298 -52.40 21.14 12.69
N GLY A 299 -53.70 21.38 12.59
CA GLY A 299 -54.73 20.75 13.43
C GLY A 299 -55.01 21.45 14.78
N PRO A 300 -56.00 20.95 15.54
CA PRO A 300 -56.36 21.50 16.85
C PRO A 300 -55.22 21.28 17.83
N SER A 301 -54.92 22.28 18.65
CA SER A 301 -53.78 22.20 19.55
C SER A 301 -54.16 22.53 20.98
N LYS A 302 -53.63 21.71 21.90
CA LYS A 302 -53.84 21.89 23.33
C LYS A 302 -52.86 22.96 23.84
N PRO A 303 -53.33 23.90 24.68
CA PRO A 303 -52.43 24.86 25.30
C PRO A 303 -51.45 24.16 26.24
N LEU A 304 -50.24 24.71 26.32
CA LEU A 304 -49.21 24.26 27.25
C LEU A 304 -49.42 24.89 28.63
N SER A 305 -48.99 24.19 29.68
CA SER A 305 -48.79 24.81 31.00
C SER A 305 -47.65 25.83 30.92
N GLU A 306 -47.64 26.81 31.83
CA GLU A 306 -46.60 27.83 31.91
C GLU A 306 -45.19 27.20 31.93
N ALA A 307 -44.98 26.21 32.80
CA ALA A 307 -43.71 25.50 32.94
C ALA A 307 -43.19 24.87 31.63
N ASN A 308 -44.09 24.45 30.73
CA ASN A 308 -43.74 23.91 29.42
C ASN A 308 -43.66 25.00 28.34
N ALA A 309 -44.44 26.07 28.50
CA ALA A 309 -44.43 27.22 27.60
C ALA A 309 -43.10 27.99 27.67
N VAL A 310 -42.45 28.02 28.85
CA VAL A 310 -41.13 28.66 29.06
C VAL A 310 -39.93 27.72 28.91
N GLN A 311 -40.07 26.60 28.19
CA GLN A 311 -38.97 25.70 27.83
C GLN A 311 -38.56 25.82 26.36
N GLY A 312 -37.29 25.55 26.05
CA GLY A 312 -36.78 25.58 24.68
C GLY A 312 -36.70 27.02 24.12
N LEU A 313 -37.02 27.18 22.83
CA LEU A 313 -37.04 28.50 22.20
C LEU A 313 -38.36 29.21 22.51
N PHE A 314 -38.29 30.30 23.27
CA PHE A 314 -39.41 31.17 23.59
C PHE A 314 -38.92 32.60 23.82
N ASN A 315 -39.87 33.54 23.84
CA ASN A 315 -39.65 34.89 24.35
C ASN A 315 -40.80 35.20 25.31
N ALA A 316 -40.50 35.90 26.40
CA ALA A 316 -41.49 36.24 27.39
C ALA A 316 -41.23 37.63 27.98
N LYS A 317 -42.30 38.33 28.30
CA LYS A 317 -42.25 39.58 29.07
C LYS A 317 -43.41 39.59 30.05
N THR A 318 -43.12 40.05 31.26
CA THR A 318 -44.17 40.37 32.24
C THR A 318 -44.62 41.81 32.02
N HIS A 319 -45.93 42.00 31.88
CA HIS A 319 -46.58 43.28 31.71
C HIS A 319 -47.70 43.42 32.74
N GLN A 320 -47.72 44.53 33.47
CA GLN A 320 -48.72 44.75 34.51
C GLN A 320 -49.97 45.36 33.87
N VAL A 321 -51.11 44.67 34.02
CA VAL A 321 -52.42 45.11 33.50
C VAL A 321 -53.36 45.28 34.68
N ALA A 322 -53.64 46.53 35.05
CA ALA A 322 -54.37 46.86 36.26
C ALA A 322 -53.73 46.19 37.51
N ASN A 323 -54.42 45.23 38.12
CA ASN A 323 -53.94 44.47 39.28
C ASN A 323 -53.34 43.09 38.93
N TRP A 324 -53.11 42.77 37.66
CA TRP A 324 -52.55 41.49 37.22
C TRP A 324 -51.14 41.64 36.67
N ASN A 325 -50.30 40.65 36.97
CA ASN A 325 -49.00 40.48 36.33
C ASN A 325 -49.11 39.45 35.20
N TRP A 326 -49.36 39.94 33.99
CA TRP A 326 -49.45 39.10 32.80
C TRP A 326 -48.07 38.76 32.26
N GLN A 327 -47.74 37.48 32.21
CA GLN A 327 -46.62 37.00 31.42
C GLN A 327 -47.10 36.65 30.02
N ILE A 328 -46.68 37.47 29.05
CA ILE A 328 -46.89 37.24 27.62
C ILE A 328 -45.76 36.34 27.15
N VAL A 329 -46.07 35.10 26.76
CA VAL A 329 -45.10 34.12 26.26
C VAL A 329 -45.40 33.84 24.79
N VAL A 330 -44.37 33.94 23.96
CA VAL A 330 -44.43 33.63 22.53
C VAL A 330 -43.52 32.44 22.25
N LYS A 331 -44.01 31.50 21.44
CA LYS A 331 -43.23 30.34 20.98
C LYS A 331 -43.31 30.20 19.45
N PRO A 332 -42.25 29.73 18.79
CA PRO A 332 -42.32 29.38 17.38
C PRO A 332 -43.09 28.07 17.18
N VAL A 333 -43.83 27.96 16.08
CA VAL A 333 -44.38 26.70 15.60
C VAL A 333 -43.21 25.80 15.16
N PRO A 334 -43.14 24.54 15.62
CA PRO A 334 -42.01 23.67 15.34
C PRO A 334 -41.65 23.54 13.86
N SER A 335 -42.65 23.50 12.96
CA SER A 335 -42.43 23.29 11.53
C SER A 335 -41.89 24.50 10.76
N HIS A 336 -41.94 25.71 11.32
CA HIS A 336 -41.59 26.93 10.58
C HIS A 336 -40.12 27.32 10.78
N PHE A 337 -39.58 27.14 11.99
CA PHE A 337 -38.24 27.62 12.34
C PHE A 337 -37.15 26.53 12.34
N THR A 338 -37.48 25.25 12.13
CA THR A 338 -36.50 24.14 12.16
C THR A 338 -36.32 23.39 10.84
N ARG A 339 -37.03 23.75 9.77
CA ARG A 339 -37.33 22.81 8.66
C ARG A 339 -36.14 22.42 7.77
N ASN A 340 -34.99 23.09 7.83
CA ASN A 340 -33.86 22.85 6.90
C ASN A 340 -32.50 22.56 7.57
N VAL A 341 -32.45 22.44 8.90
CA VAL A 341 -31.18 22.31 9.63
C VAL A 341 -30.59 20.91 9.55
N ASP A 342 -31.46 19.90 9.66
CA ASP A 342 -31.03 18.51 9.74
C ASP A 342 -30.48 18.03 8.40
N SER A 343 -31.12 18.39 7.28
CA SER A 343 -30.69 17.99 5.94
C SER A 343 -29.31 18.53 5.58
N ALA A 344 -29.01 19.80 5.89
CA ALA A 344 -27.71 20.40 5.62
C ALA A 344 -26.60 19.80 6.48
N SER A 345 -26.89 19.54 7.77
CA SER A 345 -25.95 18.93 8.72
C SER A 345 -25.57 17.51 8.29
N TRP A 346 -26.57 16.69 7.94
CA TRP A 346 -26.34 15.34 7.41
C TRP A 346 -25.69 15.36 6.02
N GLY A 347 -26.02 16.35 5.18
CA GLY A 347 -25.36 16.56 3.88
C GLY A 347 -23.85 16.81 4.03
N PHE A 348 -23.45 17.63 5.00
CA PHE A 348 -22.03 17.87 5.28
C PHE A 348 -21.30 16.62 5.77
N VAL A 349 -21.91 15.85 6.67
CA VAL A 349 -21.35 14.58 7.17
C VAL A 349 -21.17 13.58 6.04
N THR A 350 -22.21 13.38 5.23
CA THR A 350 -22.16 12.42 4.11
C THR A 350 -21.10 12.80 3.08
N PHE A 351 -21.03 14.08 2.70
CA PHE A 351 -19.98 14.58 1.81
C PHE A 351 -18.57 14.39 2.37
N THR A 352 -18.35 14.74 3.65
CA THR A 352 -17.04 14.62 4.30
C THR A 352 -16.59 13.16 4.43
N LEU A 353 -17.50 12.26 4.80
CA LEU A 353 -17.20 10.83 4.91
C LEU A 353 -16.93 10.20 3.54
N LEU A 354 -17.68 10.57 2.48
CA LEU A 354 -17.41 10.13 1.11
C LEU A 354 -16.05 10.60 0.62
N LEU A 355 -15.70 11.87 0.84
CA LEU A 355 -14.40 12.41 0.47
C LEU A 355 -13.26 11.72 1.23
N THR A 356 -13.45 11.45 2.53
CA THR A 356 -12.48 10.72 3.37
C THR A 356 -12.31 9.29 2.87
N ALA A 357 -13.40 8.60 2.53
CA ALA A 357 -13.36 7.25 1.98
C ALA A 357 -12.63 7.19 0.64
N LEU A 358 -12.88 8.14 -0.27
CA LEU A 358 -12.17 8.28 -1.54
C LEU A 358 -10.68 8.52 -1.34
N LEU A 359 -10.31 9.39 -0.38
CA LEU A 359 -8.92 9.69 -0.09
C LEU A 359 -8.18 8.49 0.52
N VAL A 360 -8.82 7.76 1.44
CA VAL A 360 -8.29 6.50 2.01
C VAL A 360 -8.14 5.45 0.91
N GLN A 361 -9.14 5.28 0.06
CA GLN A 361 -9.08 4.36 -1.08
C GLN A 361 -7.94 4.71 -2.03
N TYR A 362 -7.75 6.01 -2.34
CA TYR A 362 -6.64 6.48 -3.17
C TYR A 362 -5.27 6.20 -2.53
N LEU A 363 -5.11 6.43 -1.22
CA LEU A 363 -3.86 6.14 -0.51
C LEU A 363 -3.53 4.65 -0.52
N VAL A 364 -4.51 3.79 -0.23
CA VAL A 364 -4.34 2.32 -0.28
C VAL A 364 -4.00 1.86 -1.71
N TRP A 365 -4.69 2.40 -2.71
CA TRP A 365 -4.41 2.11 -4.12
C TRP A 365 -3.00 2.54 -4.52
N SER A 366 -2.58 3.74 -4.14
CA SER A 366 -1.24 4.28 -4.40
C SER A 366 -0.14 3.45 -3.75
N GLN A 367 -0.32 3.06 -2.48
CA GLN A 367 0.61 2.19 -1.75
C GLN A 367 0.75 0.82 -2.42
N ASN A 368 -0.38 0.18 -2.78
CA ASN A 368 -0.34 -1.11 -3.47
C ASN A 368 0.36 -1.02 -4.82
N ARG A 369 0.11 0.05 -5.58
CA ARG A 369 0.75 0.26 -6.88
C ARG A 369 2.26 0.49 -6.74
N ALA A 370 2.70 1.23 -5.73
CA ALA A 370 4.11 1.44 -5.44
C ALA A 370 4.83 0.11 -5.10
N ARG A 371 4.19 -0.76 -4.29
CA ARG A 371 4.75 -2.09 -3.95
C ARG A 371 4.86 -3.00 -5.17
N GLU A 372 3.87 -2.98 -6.06
CA GLU A 372 3.88 -3.77 -7.29
C GLU A 372 5.02 -3.35 -8.23
N ILE A 373 5.21 -2.04 -8.40
CA ILE A 373 6.32 -1.49 -9.20
C ILE A 373 7.66 -1.89 -8.58
N ALA A 374 7.82 -1.76 -7.26
CA ALA A 374 9.05 -2.14 -6.56
C ALA A 374 9.41 -3.62 -6.79
N ARG A 375 8.44 -4.55 -6.65
CA ARG A 375 8.65 -5.97 -6.92
C ARG A 375 9.08 -6.24 -8.37
N SER A 376 8.39 -5.62 -9.33
CA SER A 376 8.71 -5.81 -10.75
C SER A 376 10.12 -5.34 -11.13
N VAL A 377 10.61 -4.28 -10.46
CA VAL A 377 11.98 -3.78 -10.65
C VAL A 377 12.99 -4.72 -10.02
N ASP A 378 12.74 -5.21 -8.81
CA ASP A 378 13.63 -6.17 -8.14
C ASP A 378 13.74 -7.49 -8.94
N GLU A 379 12.62 -8.03 -9.44
CA GLU A 379 12.59 -9.24 -10.28
C GLU A 379 13.38 -9.06 -11.58
N ARG A 380 13.15 -7.95 -12.31
CA ARG A 380 13.88 -7.66 -13.55
C ARG A 380 15.36 -7.43 -13.32
N THR A 381 15.72 -6.79 -12.21
CA THR A 381 17.12 -6.56 -11.86
C THR A 381 17.82 -7.89 -11.56
N ALA A 382 17.18 -8.80 -10.83
CA ALA A 382 17.71 -10.14 -10.57
C ALA A 382 17.86 -10.97 -11.86
N ALA A 383 16.86 -10.94 -12.75
CA ALA A 383 16.91 -11.63 -14.04
C ALA A 383 18.07 -11.12 -14.91
N LEU A 384 18.24 -9.80 -15.02
CA LEU A 384 19.35 -9.20 -15.77
C LEU A 384 20.72 -9.55 -15.16
N GLN A 385 20.84 -9.56 -13.84
CA GLN A 385 22.09 -9.96 -13.18
C GLN A 385 22.45 -11.43 -13.49
N SER A 386 21.45 -12.32 -13.48
CA SER A 386 21.66 -13.73 -13.86
C SER A 386 22.08 -13.86 -15.33
N GLU A 387 21.43 -13.12 -16.25
CA GLU A 387 21.78 -13.16 -17.67
C GLU A 387 23.20 -12.65 -17.93
N ILE A 388 23.61 -11.57 -17.23
CA ILE A 388 24.96 -11.02 -17.34
C ILE A 388 26.01 -12.02 -16.82
N ALA A 389 25.72 -12.70 -15.72
CA ALA A 389 26.63 -13.71 -15.16
C ALA A 389 26.83 -14.88 -16.12
N GLU A 390 25.74 -15.37 -16.73
CA GLU A 390 25.78 -16.48 -17.69
C GLU A 390 26.54 -16.10 -18.97
N ARG A 391 26.28 -14.91 -19.52
CA ARG A 391 27.01 -14.43 -20.70
C ARG A 391 28.52 -14.36 -20.47
N LYS A 392 28.96 -13.89 -19.30
CA LYS A 392 30.40 -13.84 -18.95
C LYS A 392 31.03 -15.22 -18.83
N ARG A 393 30.28 -16.19 -18.31
CA ARG A 393 30.74 -17.59 -18.22
C ARG A 393 30.93 -18.19 -19.61
N ILE A 394 29.95 -18.04 -20.49
CA ILE A 394 30.03 -18.53 -21.87
C ILE A 394 31.21 -17.88 -22.61
N GLU A 395 31.41 -16.57 -22.45
CA GLU A 395 32.51 -15.84 -23.09
C GLU A 395 33.90 -16.34 -22.63
N THR A 396 34.05 -16.65 -21.33
CA THR A 396 35.31 -17.18 -20.79
C THR A 396 35.59 -18.61 -21.24
N GLU A 397 34.58 -19.48 -21.27
CA GLU A 397 34.69 -20.85 -21.79
C GLU A 397 35.06 -20.84 -23.29
N LEU A 398 34.40 -19.99 -24.09
CA LEU A 398 34.68 -19.86 -25.53
C LEU A 398 36.11 -19.41 -25.79
N ARG A 399 36.63 -18.46 -25.01
CA ARG A 399 38.00 -17.97 -25.14
C ARG A 399 39.02 -19.08 -24.86
N SER A 400 38.83 -19.84 -23.78
CA SER A 400 39.72 -20.95 -23.42
C SER A 400 39.74 -22.03 -24.50
N ALA A 401 38.57 -22.40 -25.05
CA ALA A 401 38.47 -23.41 -26.11
C ALA A 401 39.19 -22.97 -27.39
N LYS A 402 39.08 -21.68 -27.75
CA LYS A 402 39.77 -21.11 -28.91
C LYS A 402 41.30 -21.19 -28.77
N GLU A 403 41.84 -20.81 -27.62
CA GLU A 403 43.28 -20.82 -27.36
C GLU A 403 43.86 -22.24 -27.46
N GLN A 404 43.16 -23.25 -26.94
CA GLN A 404 43.59 -24.66 -27.06
C GLN A 404 43.61 -25.15 -28.51
N ALA A 405 42.59 -24.79 -29.30
CA ALA A 405 42.51 -25.18 -30.71
C ALA A 405 43.67 -24.59 -31.54
N GLU A 406 44.06 -23.34 -31.27
CA GLU A 406 45.17 -22.69 -31.97
C GLU A 406 46.53 -23.35 -31.67
N VAL A 407 46.77 -23.76 -30.42
CA VAL A 407 47.99 -24.47 -30.04
C VAL A 407 48.09 -25.82 -30.76
N ALA A 408 47.02 -26.62 -30.72
CA ALA A 408 46.99 -27.92 -31.39
C ALA A 408 47.22 -27.81 -32.91
N ASN A 409 46.67 -26.77 -33.54
CA ASN A 409 46.81 -26.56 -34.98
C ASN A 409 48.27 -26.22 -35.38
N ARG A 410 48.98 -25.44 -34.56
CA ARG A 410 50.39 -25.10 -34.80
C ARG A 410 51.29 -26.33 -34.72
N ALA A 411 51.15 -27.14 -33.67
CA ALA A 411 51.93 -28.37 -33.50
C ALA A 411 51.75 -29.33 -34.70
N LYS A 412 50.52 -29.47 -35.21
CA LYS A 412 50.24 -30.26 -36.41
C LYS A 412 50.97 -29.76 -37.66
N SER A 413 51.05 -28.45 -37.85
CA SER A 413 51.74 -27.87 -39.00
C SER A 413 53.25 -28.08 -38.95
N GLU A 414 53.87 -27.94 -37.78
CA GLU A 414 55.31 -28.15 -37.60
C GLU A 414 55.71 -29.61 -37.85
N PHE A 415 54.91 -30.57 -37.36
CA PHE A 415 55.11 -32.00 -37.62
C PHE A 415 55.16 -32.33 -39.12
N LEU A 416 54.17 -31.86 -39.88
CA LEU A 416 54.08 -32.15 -41.33
C LEU A 416 55.23 -31.55 -42.14
N ALA A 417 55.72 -30.38 -41.73
CA ALA A 417 56.85 -29.73 -42.40
C ALA A 417 58.15 -30.53 -42.23
N MET A 418 58.42 -31.02 -41.03
CA MET A 418 59.62 -31.80 -40.70
C MET A 418 59.65 -33.13 -41.47
N MET A 419 58.52 -33.84 -41.48
CA MET A 419 58.31 -35.09 -42.22
C MET A 419 58.68 -34.99 -43.70
N SER A 420 58.24 -33.90 -44.35
CA SER A 420 58.53 -33.70 -45.77
C SER A 420 60.02 -33.50 -46.04
N HIS A 421 60.77 -32.94 -45.08
CA HIS A 421 62.19 -32.68 -45.24
C HIS A 421 63.01 -33.99 -45.17
N GLU A 422 62.72 -34.82 -44.17
CA GLU A 422 63.48 -36.06 -43.90
C GLU A 422 63.26 -37.15 -44.95
N LEU A 423 62.10 -37.19 -45.60
CA LEU A 423 61.85 -38.12 -46.72
C LEU A 423 62.56 -37.67 -48.01
N ARG A 424 62.64 -36.36 -48.25
CA ARG A 424 63.16 -35.81 -49.51
C ARG A 424 64.67 -36.02 -49.65
N THR A 425 65.42 -35.92 -48.56
CA THR A 425 66.90 -36.02 -48.57
C THR A 425 67.44 -37.37 -49.08
N PRO A 426 67.06 -38.54 -48.52
CA PRO A 426 67.53 -39.84 -49.01
C PRO A 426 66.95 -40.18 -50.39
N LEU A 427 65.72 -39.74 -50.69
CA LEU A 427 65.12 -39.95 -52.00
C LEU A 427 65.89 -39.21 -53.11
N ASN A 428 66.30 -37.97 -52.84
CA ASN A 428 67.12 -37.20 -53.78
C ASN A 428 68.51 -37.83 -53.98
N ALA A 429 69.10 -38.45 -52.94
CA ALA A 429 70.36 -39.18 -53.06
C ALA A 429 70.22 -40.42 -53.96
N VAL A 430 69.16 -41.22 -53.77
CA VAL A 430 68.83 -42.38 -54.64
C VAL A 430 68.70 -41.96 -56.10
N ILE A 431 67.91 -40.90 -56.36
CA ILE A 431 67.69 -40.40 -57.72
C ILE A 431 69.00 -39.89 -58.32
N GLY A 432 69.75 -39.04 -57.59
CA GLY A 432 70.97 -38.42 -58.09
C GLY A 432 72.08 -39.43 -58.43
N PHE A 433 72.32 -40.41 -57.56
CA PHE A 433 73.31 -41.45 -57.85
C PHE A 433 72.86 -42.36 -59.01
N ALA A 434 71.56 -42.68 -59.11
CA ALA A 434 71.02 -43.45 -60.22
C ALA A 434 71.18 -42.71 -61.56
N GLU A 435 70.95 -41.40 -61.58
CA GLU A 435 71.14 -40.54 -62.76
C GLU A 435 72.62 -40.49 -63.20
N ILE A 436 73.55 -40.36 -62.25
CA ILE A 436 75.00 -40.36 -62.52
C ILE A 436 75.45 -41.69 -63.15
N MET A 437 74.94 -42.82 -62.63
CA MET A 437 75.21 -44.15 -63.17
C MET A 437 74.59 -44.32 -64.57
N ALA A 438 73.35 -43.89 -64.76
CA ALA A 438 72.64 -44.00 -66.05
C ALA A 438 73.31 -43.18 -67.16
N GLY A 439 73.80 -41.98 -66.83
CA GLY A 439 74.49 -41.10 -67.76
C GLY A 439 75.93 -41.50 -68.09
N GLN A 440 76.47 -42.54 -67.45
CA GLN A 440 77.84 -43.03 -67.64
C GLN A 440 78.92 -41.94 -67.50
N PHE A 441 78.74 -40.97 -66.59
CA PHE A 441 79.61 -39.80 -66.43
C PHE A 441 81.09 -40.11 -66.12
N PHE A 442 81.39 -41.31 -65.63
CA PHE A 442 82.75 -41.79 -65.32
C PHE A 442 83.22 -42.91 -66.27
N GLY A 443 82.63 -43.02 -67.46
CA GLY A 443 82.92 -44.06 -68.44
C GLY A 443 81.95 -45.25 -68.37
N PRO A 444 82.22 -46.37 -69.07
CA PRO A 444 81.33 -47.53 -69.12
C PRO A 444 81.15 -48.16 -67.72
N LEU A 445 79.97 -48.74 -67.50
CA LEU A 445 79.61 -49.39 -66.23
C LEU A 445 80.64 -50.50 -65.87
N GLY A 446 81.08 -50.51 -64.61
CA GLY A 446 82.08 -51.46 -64.11
C GLY A 446 83.23 -50.84 -63.29
N SER A 447 83.35 -49.50 -63.29
CA SER A 447 84.32 -48.78 -62.45
C SER A 447 84.01 -48.91 -60.95
N GLU A 448 85.04 -48.70 -60.12
CA GLU A 448 84.90 -48.72 -58.66
C GLU A 448 83.94 -47.63 -58.16
N GLN A 449 83.88 -46.46 -58.84
CA GLN A 449 82.96 -45.37 -58.49
C GLN A 449 81.49 -45.78 -58.66
N TYR A 450 81.13 -46.50 -59.74
CA TYR A 450 79.74 -46.97 -59.91
C TYR A 450 79.36 -48.04 -58.89
N ARG A 451 80.30 -48.89 -58.47
CA ARG A 451 80.06 -49.83 -57.37
C ARG A 451 79.78 -49.09 -56.06
N ARG A 452 80.48 -47.99 -55.81
CA ARG A 452 80.23 -47.11 -54.66
C ARG A 452 78.85 -46.46 -54.72
N TYR A 453 78.48 -45.85 -55.85
CA TYR A 453 77.15 -45.25 -56.00
C TYR A 453 76.01 -46.27 -55.94
N ALA A 454 76.18 -47.47 -56.50
CA ALA A 454 75.21 -48.55 -56.35
C ALA A 454 75.01 -48.91 -54.87
N ASN A 455 76.10 -48.92 -54.09
CA ASN A 455 76.05 -49.11 -52.65
C ASN A 455 75.36 -47.91 -51.95
N ASP A 456 75.65 -46.67 -52.34
CA ASP A 456 75.05 -45.47 -51.77
C ASP A 456 73.53 -45.40 -52.05
N ILE A 457 73.08 -45.82 -53.23
CA ILE A 457 71.66 -46.00 -53.58
C ILE A 457 71.01 -47.06 -52.69
N HIS A 458 71.66 -48.22 -52.55
CA HIS A 458 71.14 -49.32 -51.73
C HIS A 458 71.03 -48.92 -50.26
N MET A 459 72.02 -48.22 -49.73
CA MET A 459 72.02 -47.69 -48.36
C MET A 459 70.94 -46.61 -48.19
N SER A 460 70.82 -45.66 -49.11
CA SER A 460 69.81 -44.60 -49.07
C SER A 460 68.38 -45.15 -49.19
N GLY A 461 68.17 -46.18 -50.02
CA GLY A 461 66.88 -46.86 -50.17
C GLY A 461 66.49 -47.66 -48.92
N LYS A 462 67.44 -48.38 -48.30
CA LYS A 462 67.23 -49.03 -47.00
C LYS A 462 66.90 -48.02 -45.89
N HIS A 463 67.59 -46.89 -45.88
CA HIS A 463 67.36 -45.83 -44.90
C HIS A 463 65.95 -45.22 -45.04
N LEU A 464 65.52 -44.90 -46.28
CA LEU A 464 64.17 -44.40 -46.55
C LEU A 464 63.08 -45.40 -46.14
N LEU A 465 63.29 -46.70 -46.39
CA LEU A 465 62.33 -47.74 -45.98
C LEU A 465 62.22 -47.83 -44.44
N SER A 466 63.35 -47.73 -43.73
CA SER A 466 63.34 -47.67 -42.26
C SER A 466 62.56 -46.46 -41.75
N LEU A 467 62.82 -45.27 -42.32
CA LEU A 467 62.11 -44.03 -42.01
C LEU A 467 60.59 -44.18 -42.15
N ILE A 468 60.14 -44.74 -43.28
CA ILE A 468 58.71 -44.96 -43.55
C ILE A 468 58.11 -45.92 -42.52
N ASN A 469 58.80 -47.01 -42.18
CA ASN A 469 58.31 -47.95 -41.19
C ASN A 469 58.24 -47.31 -39.79
N ASP A 470 59.25 -46.55 -39.38
CA ASP A 470 59.26 -45.83 -38.10
C ASP A 470 58.10 -44.82 -38.00
N ILE A 471 57.82 -44.09 -39.09
CA ILE A 471 56.68 -43.18 -39.21
C ILE A 471 55.35 -43.92 -39.09
N LEU A 472 55.21 -45.04 -39.78
CA LEU A 472 53.98 -45.84 -39.78
C LEU A 472 53.71 -46.43 -38.41
N ASP A 473 54.75 -46.91 -37.74
CA ASP A 473 54.61 -47.47 -36.41
C ASP A 473 54.30 -46.39 -35.37
N LEU A 474 54.96 -45.23 -35.44
CA LEU A 474 54.58 -44.07 -34.61
C LEU A 474 53.12 -43.63 -34.87
N SER A 475 52.70 -43.55 -36.14
CA SER A 475 51.33 -43.16 -36.51
C SER A 475 50.28 -44.18 -36.07
N LYS A 476 50.60 -45.48 -36.06
CA LYS A 476 49.70 -46.52 -35.52
C LYS A 476 49.58 -46.38 -34.01
N ILE A 477 50.68 -46.10 -33.31
CA ILE A 477 50.69 -45.90 -31.85
C ILE A 477 49.86 -44.66 -31.48
N GLU A 478 50.06 -43.52 -32.14
CA GLU A 478 49.28 -42.29 -31.87
C GLU A 478 47.79 -42.44 -32.19
N ALA A 479 47.45 -43.25 -33.19
CA ALA A 479 46.07 -43.59 -33.52
C ALA A 479 45.46 -44.67 -32.61
N ASN A 480 46.20 -45.15 -31.60
CA ASN A 480 45.81 -46.26 -30.72
C ASN A 480 45.48 -47.57 -31.47
N ARG A 481 46.16 -47.79 -32.61
CA ARG A 481 45.98 -48.93 -33.55
C ARG A 481 47.19 -49.85 -33.61
N PHE A 482 48.20 -49.63 -32.78
CA PHE A 482 49.31 -50.56 -32.63
C PHE A 482 48.92 -51.56 -31.53
N GLU A 483 48.92 -52.85 -31.84
CA GLU A 483 48.60 -53.93 -30.89
C GLU A 483 49.87 -54.75 -30.65
N LEU A 484 50.24 -54.95 -29.38
CA LEU A 484 51.37 -55.80 -29.03
C LEU A 484 51.01 -57.26 -29.25
N HIS A 485 51.89 -58.00 -29.93
CA HIS A 485 51.74 -59.44 -30.05
C HIS A 485 52.43 -60.13 -28.87
N GLU A 486 51.75 -60.16 -27.72
CA GLU A 486 52.33 -60.63 -26.46
C GLU A 486 52.66 -62.13 -26.48
N GLU A 487 53.91 -62.46 -26.15
CA GLU A 487 54.41 -63.81 -25.98
C GLU A 487 55.41 -63.89 -24.82
N ILE A 488 55.63 -65.10 -24.28
CA ILE A 488 56.63 -65.34 -23.23
C ILE A 488 58.00 -65.47 -23.89
N LEU A 489 58.77 -64.38 -23.88
CA LEU A 489 60.08 -64.27 -24.53
C LEU A 489 61.26 -64.34 -23.55
N SER A 490 62.44 -64.67 -24.06
CA SER A 490 63.69 -64.64 -23.30
C SER A 490 64.51 -63.42 -23.71
N VAL A 491 64.65 -62.43 -22.81
CA VAL A 491 65.46 -61.22 -23.05
C VAL A 491 66.90 -61.58 -23.41
N ALA A 492 67.47 -62.60 -22.78
CA ALA A 492 68.80 -63.11 -23.11
C ALA A 492 68.91 -63.67 -24.55
N ARG A 493 67.85 -64.31 -25.08
CA ARG A 493 67.80 -64.76 -26.47
C ARG A 493 67.66 -63.59 -27.43
N SER A 494 66.79 -62.64 -27.13
CA SER A 494 66.57 -61.45 -27.96
C SER A 494 67.84 -60.59 -28.04
N TRP A 495 68.53 -60.40 -26.92
CA TRP A 495 69.86 -59.77 -26.87
C TRP A 495 70.87 -60.51 -27.76
N ARG A 496 71.01 -61.83 -27.64
CA ARG A 496 71.95 -62.61 -28.46
C ARG A 496 71.69 -62.47 -29.97
N ALA A 497 70.42 -62.43 -30.36
CA ALA A 497 70.03 -62.20 -31.75
C ALA A 497 70.47 -60.81 -32.21
N VAL A 498 70.24 -59.76 -31.43
CA VAL A 498 70.67 -58.38 -31.76
C VAL A 498 72.19 -58.24 -31.75
N HIS A 499 72.88 -58.86 -30.80
CA HIS A 499 74.33 -58.90 -30.75
C HIS A 499 74.93 -59.50 -32.03
N SER A 500 74.38 -60.62 -32.53
CA SER A 500 74.87 -61.23 -33.78
C SER A 500 74.75 -60.32 -35.00
N ILE A 501 73.79 -59.38 -35.00
CA ILE A 501 73.60 -58.40 -36.07
C ILE A 501 74.59 -57.24 -35.94
N LEU A 502 74.88 -56.79 -34.72
CA LEU A 502 75.69 -55.59 -34.47
C LEU A 502 77.16 -55.86 -34.18
N GLN A 503 77.57 -57.12 -33.98
CA GLN A 503 78.94 -57.49 -33.63
C GLN A 503 79.98 -56.97 -34.63
N GLU A 504 79.67 -57.04 -35.94
CA GLU A 504 80.56 -56.53 -36.98
C GLU A 504 80.69 -55.00 -36.90
N SER A 505 79.58 -54.28 -36.72
CA SER A 505 79.56 -52.81 -36.56
C SER A 505 80.32 -52.35 -35.31
N ILE A 506 80.18 -53.06 -34.19
CA ILE A 506 80.90 -52.77 -32.93
C ILE A 506 82.41 -52.98 -33.13
N SER A 507 82.79 -54.09 -33.77
CA SER A 507 84.20 -54.44 -33.99
C SER A 507 84.87 -53.49 -34.99
N SER A 508 84.18 -53.14 -36.07
CA SER A 508 84.68 -52.21 -37.10
C SER A 508 84.76 -50.76 -36.63
N ALA A 509 83.95 -50.38 -35.63
CA ALA A 509 84.06 -49.09 -34.94
C ALA A 509 85.14 -49.06 -33.85
N GLY A 510 85.83 -50.18 -33.57
CA GLY A 510 86.87 -50.27 -32.55
C GLY A 510 86.36 -50.12 -31.11
N LEU A 511 85.13 -50.57 -30.84
CA LEU A 511 84.47 -50.42 -29.54
C LEU A 511 84.53 -51.70 -28.71
N ALA A 512 84.70 -51.57 -27.39
CA ALA A 512 84.59 -52.68 -26.46
C ALA A 512 83.13 -52.89 -26.03
N LEU A 513 82.61 -54.11 -26.15
CA LEU A 513 81.29 -54.48 -25.66
C LEU A 513 81.39 -55.33 -24.38
N GLU A 514 80.78 -54.86 -23.30
CA GLU A 514 80.59 -55.62 -22.07
C GLU A 514 79.10 -55.99 -21.93
N ALA A 515 78.81 -57.27 -21.71
CA ALA A 515 77.44 -57.75 -21.57
C ALA A 515 77.29 -58.56 -20.28
N ASP A 516 76.51 -58.00 -19.35
CA ASP A 516 76.06 -58.67 -18.14
C ASP A 516 74.57 -59.00 -18.27
N VAL A 517 74.29 -60.03 -19.06
CA VAL A 517 72.93 -60.53 -19.34
C VAL A 517 72.90 -62.02 -19.05
N SER A 518 72.48 -62.40 -17.84
CA SER A 518 72.46 -63.80 -17.43
C SER A 518 71.43 -64.62 -18.21
N ASN A 519 71.77 -65.86 -18.57
CA ASN A 519 70.81 -66.81 -19.14
C ASN A 519 69.76 -67.29 -18.12
N SER A 520 69.98 -67.03 -16.82
CA SER A 520 69.05 -67.38 -15.74
C SER A 520 68.02 -66.29 -15.43
N LEU A 521 67.93 -65.24 -16.26
CA LEU A 521 66.90 -64.21 -16.12
C LEU A 521 65.50 -64.81 -16.33
N PRO A 522 64.49 -64.36 -15.57
CA PRO A 522 63.11 -64.73 -15.84
C PRO A 522 62.69 -64.28 -17.24
N ARG A 523 61.64 -64.92 -17.77
CA ARG A 523 61.07 -64.58 -19.07
C ARG A 523 60.24 -63.31 -18.95
N LEU A 524 60.04 -62.61 -20.07
CA LEU A 524 59.21 -61.41 -20.15
C LEU A 524 57.95 -61.73 -20.97
N CYS A 525 56.78 -61.25 -20.55
CA CYS A 525 55.56 -61.24 -21.35
C CYS A 525 55.52 -59.95 -22.17
N GLY A 526 55.73 -60.06 -23.48
CA GLY A 526 55.80 -58.92 -24.38
C GLY A 526 55.98 -59.33 -25.83
N ASP A 527 56.13 -58.37 -26.72
CA ASP A 527 56.35 -58.60 -28.14
C ASP A 527 57.85 -58.72 -28.44
N GLU A 528 58.31 -59.91 -28.86
CA GLU A 528 59.73 -60.16 -29.13
C GLU A 528 60.28 -59.31 -30.28
N ARG A 529 59.44 -58.86 -31.21
CA ARG A 529 59.86 -57.95 -32.30
C ARG A 529 60.07 -56.55 -31.77
N ALA A 530 59.14 -56.05 -30.93
CA ALA A 530 59.26 -54.74 -30.31
C ALA A 530 60.48 -54.65 -29.38
N ILE A 531 60.71 -55.66 -28.54
CA ILE A 531 61.89 -55.72 -27.65
C ILE A 531 63.20 -55.75 -28.44
N ARG A 532 63.25 -56.50 -29.56
CA ARG A 532 64.41 -56.48 -30.46
C ARG A 532 64.60 -55.11 -31.11
N GLN A 533 63.52 -54.44 -31.53
CA GLN A 533 63.60 -53.10 -32.12
C GLN A 533 64.13 -52.07 -31.11
N ILE A 534 63.65 -52.12 -29.88
CA ILE A 534 64.15 -51.30 -28.76
C ILE A 534 65.67 -51.50 -28.60
N LEU A 535 66.11 -52.76 -28.49
CA LEU A 535 67.53 -53.09 -28.36
C LEU A 535 68.35 -52.59 -29.55
N ILE A 536 67.88 -52.79 -30.79
CA ILE A 536 68.54 -52.31 -32.00
C ILE A 536 68.67 -50.79 -31.97
N ASN A 537 67.61 -50.05 -31.61
CA ASN A 537 67.62 -48.60 -31.54
C ASN A 537 68.63 -48.08 -30.50
N LEU A 538 68.64 -48.66 -29.30
CA LEU A 538 69.56 -48.23 -28.24
C LEU A 538 71.02 -48.57 -28.57
N LEU A 539 71.30 -49.79 -29.03
CA LEU A 539 72.65 -50.25 -29.32
C LEU A 539 73.23 -49.60 -30.57
N SER A 540 72.42 -49.39 -31.62
CA SER A 540 72.87 -48.67 -32.81
C SER A 540 73.19 -47.21 -32.50
N ASN A 541 72.42 -46.55 -31.62
CA ASN A 541 72.76 -45.24 -31.09
C ASN A 541 74.08 -45.27 -30.31
N ALA A 542 74.25 -46.24 -29.41
CA ALA A 542 75.49 -46.40 -28.65
C ALA A 542 76.71 -46.59 -29.55
N VAL A 543 76.62 -47.43 -30.59
CA VAL A 543 77.70 -47.61 -31.59
C VAL A 543 77.98 -46.33 -32.36
N LYS A 544 76.93 -45.63 -32.77
CA LYS A 544 77.03 -44.42 -33.58
C LYS A 544 77.70 -43.26 -32.83
N PHE A 545 77.40 -43.09 -31.54
CA PHE A 545 77.81 -41.92 -30.77
C PHE A 545 79.01 -42.14 -29.84
N THR A 546 79.57 -43.35 -29.82
CA THR A 546 80.78 -43.68 -29.06
C THR A 546 82.02 -43.60 -29.95
N PRO A 547 83.03 -42.77 -29.63
CA PRO A 547 84.30 -42.73 -30.37
C PRO A 547 85.11 -44.04 -30.27
N GLU A 548 86.02 -44.26 -31.23
CA GLU A 548 86.94 -45.41 -31.25
C GLU A 548 87.69 -45.57 -29.92
N GLY A 549 87.80 -46.80 -29.41
CA GLY A 549 88.37 -47.09 -28.10
C GLY A 549 87.42 -46.93 -26.91
N GLY A 550 86.19 -46.46 -27.14
CA GLY A 550 85.13 -46.38 -26.14
C GLY A 550 84.48 -47.73 -25.81
N ARG A 551 83.52 -47.70 -24.88
CA ARG A 551 82.86 -48.90 -24.34
C ARG A 551 81.33 -48.78 -24.38
N ILE A 552 80.69 -49.89 -24.73
CA ILE A 552 79.24 -50.09 -24.60
C ILE A 552 79.01 -51.21 -23.58
N THR A 553 78.12 -50.99 -22.63
CA THR A 553 77.75 -51.94 -21.58
C THR A 553 76.26 -52.21 -21.66
N ILE A 554 75.86 -53.47 -21.77
CA ILE A 554 74.47 -53.88 -21.59
C ILE A 554 74.33 -54.69 -20.30
N THR A 555 73.34 -54.33 -19.49
CA THR A 555 73.01 -55.06 -18.27
C THR A 555 71.53 -55.42 -18.27
N ALA A 556 71.21 -56.61 -17.80
CA ALA A 556 69.84 -57.02 -17.58
C ALA A 556 69.71 -57.75 -16.25
N GLY A 557 68.75 -57.32 -15.43
CA GLY A 557 68.55 -57.84 -14.08
C GLY A 557 67.10 -57.69 -13.64
N VAL A 558 66.81 -58.23 -12.45
CA VAL A 558 65.53 -57.99 -11.77
C VAL A 558 65.83 -57.19 -10.51
N ASP A 559 65.07 -56.13 -10.27
CA ASP A 559 65.21 -55.33 -9.06
C ASP A 559 64.50 -55.96 -7.84
N PRO A 560 64.68 -55.42 -6.62
CA PRO A 560 64.03 -55.95 -5.42
C PRO A 560 62.50 -55.95 -5.49
N GLU A 561 61.91 -55.09 -6.32
CA GLU A 561 60.46 -54.99 -6.54
C GLU A 561 59.94 -56.02 -7.57
N GLY A 562 60.81 -56.85 -8.13
CA GLY A 562 60.45 -57.90 -9.08
C GLY A 562 60.31 -57.41 -10.53
N ARG A 563 60.73 -56.17 -10.83
CA ARG A 563 60.68 -55.56 -12.16
C ARG A 563 61.92 -55.95 -12.96
N LEU A 564 61.76 -56.19 -14.26
CA LEU A 564 62.88 -56.49 -15.14
C LEU A 564 63.50 -55.17 -15.63
N ILE A 565 64.77 -54.96 -15.32
CA ILE A 565 65.54 -53.80 -15.75
C ILE A 565 66.50 -54.21 -16.86
N LEU A 566 66.46 -53.48 -17.96
CA LEU A 566 67.38 -53.60 -19.09
C LEU A 566 68.03 -52.24 -19.32
N SER A 567 69.35 -52.15 -19.19
CA SER A 567 70.10 -50.90 -19.34
C SER A 567 71.18 -51.03 -20.40
N VAL A 568 71.28 -50.01 -21.25
CA VAL A 568 72.35 -49.84 -22.23
C VAL A 568 73.10 -48.56 -21.89
N ALA A 569 74.38 -48.68 -21.57
CA ALA A 569 75.27 -47.57 -21.23
C ALA A 569 76.41 -47.47 -22.24
N ASP A 570 76.73 -46.26 -22.69
CA ASP A 570 77.86 -45.97 -23.57
C ASP A 570 78.77 -44.90 -22.97
N THR A 571 80.04 -44.88 -23.38
CA THR A 571 81.01 -43.83 -23.02
C THR A 571 81.17 -42.79 -24.13
N GLY A 572 80.09 -42.50 -24.86
CA GLY A 572 80.08 -41.64 -26.03
C GLY A 572 80.03 -40.15 -25.70
N ILE A 573 79.61 -39.35 -26.68
CA ILE A 573 79.60 -37.89 -26.59
C ILE A 573 78.67 -37.32 -25.50
N GLY A 574 77.70 -38.10 -25.03
CA GLY A 574 76.69 -37.67 -24.07
C GLY A 574 75.71 -36.62 -24.61
N ILE A 575 74.68 -36.33 -23.83
CA ILE A 575 73.59 -35.39 -24.13
C ILE A 575 73.60 -34.31 -23.04
N SER A 576 73.40 -33.04 -23.41
CA SER A 576 73.34 -31.94 -22.44
C SER A 576 72.01 -31.97 -21.67
N GLU A 577 71.99 -31.45 -20.44
CA GLU A 577 70.77 -31.40 -19.61
C GLU A 577 69.62 -30.62 -20.29
N GLN A 578 69.96 -29.61 -21.10
CA GLN A 578 68.99 -28.80 -21.84
C GLN A 578 68.35 -29.58 -23.00
N ASP A 579 69.08 -30.57 -23.54
CA ASP A 579 68.67 -31.33 -24.71
C ASP A 579 68.02 -32.69 -24.37
N LEU A 580 68.04 -33.10 -23.10
CA LEU A 580 67.42 -34.36 -22.64
C LEU A 580 65.91 -34.42 -22.91
N ALA A 581 65.21 -33.29 -22.77
CA ALA A 581 63.78 -33.22 -23.09
C ALA A 581 63.52 -33.34 -24.61
N ASP A 582 64.53 -33.02 -25.41
CA ASP A 582 64.40 -32.88 -26.85
C ASP A 582 64.70 -34.19 -27.59
N VAL A 583 65.57 -35.06 -27.08
CA VAL A 583 65.92 -36.36 -27.70
C VAL A 583 64.76 -37.37 -27.75
N ILE A 584 63.72 -37.13 -26.97
CA ILE A 584 62.51 -37.94 -26.89
C ILE A 584 61.41 -37.42 -27.84
N LEU A 585 61.57 -36.20 -28.39
CA LEU A 585 60.63 -35.64 -29.35
C LEU A 585 60.89 -36.22 -30.76
N PRO A 586 59.85 -36.66 -31.50
CA PRO A 586 60.00 -37.15 -32.87
C PRO A 586 60.72 -36.15 -33.77
N PHE A 587 61.65 -36.63 -34.60
CA PHE A 587 62.41 -35.86 -35.60
C PHE A 587 63.32 -34.75 -35.04
N LYS A 588 63.51 -34.68 -33.72
CA LYS A 588 64.41 -33.70 -33.12
C LYS A 588 65.79 -34.31 -32.93
N GLN A 589 66.79 -33.70 -33.55
CA GLN A 589 68.20 -34.06 -33.38
C GLN A 589 68.93 -32.94 -32.65
N VAL A 590 69.75 -33.33 -31.68
CA VAL A 590 70.53 -32.41 -30.88
C VAL A 590 71.78 -32.03 -31.66
N ASP A 591 71.89 -30.73 -32.00
CA ASP A 591 73.03 -30.06 -32.63
C ASP A 591 73.21 -30.26 -34.17
N ALA A 592 73.16 -29.15 -34.92
CA ALA A 592 73.30 -29.13 -36.39
C ALA A 592 74.73 -29.45 -36.89
N SER A 593 75.71 -29.45 -35.98
CA SER A 593 77.10 -29.86 -36.26
C SER A 593 77.28 -31.38 -36.22
N LEU A 594 76.54 -32.07 -35.34
CA LEU A 594 76.50 -33.54 -35.21
C LEU A 594 75.66 -34.19 -36.33
N ALA A 595 74.58 -33.54 -36.76
CA ALA A 595 73.72 -34.00 -37.87
C ALA A 595 74.47 -34.19 -39.21
N ARG A 596 75.59 -33.47 -39.42
CA ARG A 596 76.44 -33.63 -40.62
C ARG A 596 77.45 -34.77 -40.52
N LYS A 597 77.75 -35.25 -39.31
CA LYS A 597 78.77 -36.28 -39.05
C LYS A 597 78.18 -37.68 -38.90
N PHE A 598 76.87 -37.76 -38.63
CA PHE A 598 76.22 -38.97 -38.13
C PHE A 598 74.76 -39.07 -38.61
N GLU A 599 74.48 -39.85 -39.66
CA GLU A 599 73.12 -40.01 -40.24
C GLU A 599 72.12 -40.68 -39.28
N GLY A 600 70.91 -40.12 -39.12
CA GLY A 600 69.84 -40.67 -38.30
C GLY A 600 68.52 -39.94 -38.52
N THR A 601 67.42 -40.47 -38.00
CA THR A 601 66.05 -39.98 -38.26
C THR A 601 65.45 -39.18 -37.09
N GLY A 602 66.08 -39.27 -35.91
CA GLY A 602 65.50 -38.75 -34.66
C GLY A 602 64.25 -39.49 -34.19
N LEU A 603 63.92 -40.66 -34.77
CA LEU A 603 62.72 -41.44 -34.41
C LEU A 603 62.99 -42.62 -33.47
N GLY A 604 64.24 -43.08 -33.39
CA GLY A 604 64.58 -44.30 -32.65
C GLY A 604 64.27 -44.24 -31.15
N LEU A 605 64.64 -43.16 -30.46
CA LEU A 605 64.34 -42.97 -29.04
C LEU A 605 62.85 -42.70 -28.75
N PRO A 606 62.15 -41.81 -29.49
CA PRO A 606 60.70 -41.65 -29.35
C PRO A 606 59.93 -42.97 -29.56
N LEU A 607 60.28 -43.75 -30.59
CA LEU A 607 59.66 -45.06 -30.83
C LEU A 607 59.98 -46.03 -29.68
N THR A 608 61.21 -46.01 -29.18
CA THR A 608 61.62 -46.85 -28.04
C THR A 608 60.83 -46.52 -26.78
N GLN A 609 60.64 -45.24 -26.46
CA GLN A 609 59.82 -44.83 -25.32
C GLN A 609 58.38 -45.32 -25.49
N ARG A 610 57.77 -45.11 -26.67
CA ARG A 610 56.40 -45.55 -26.92
C ARG A 610 56.23 -47.07 -26.84
N LEU A 611 57.15 -47.84 -27.42
CA LEU A 611 57.11 -49.30 -27.33
C LEU A 611 57.27 -49.77 -25.88
N VAL A 612 58.08 -49.11 -25.06
CA VAL A 612 58.24 -49.43 -23.64
C VAL A 612 56.99 -49.06 -22.85
N GLU A 613 56.40 -47.89 -23.06
CA GLU A 613 55.13 -47.47 -22.46
C GLU A 613 53.97 -48.42 -22.80
N MET A 614 53.93 -48.92 -24.04
CA MET A 614 52.95 -49.93 -24.45
C MET A 614 53.13 -51.28 -23.74
N HIS A 615 54.35 -51.61 -23.30
CA HIS A 615 54.63 -52.75 -22.42
C HIS A 615 54.48 -52.36 -20.94
N ASP A 616 53.74 -51.29 -20.62
CA ASP A 616 53.55 -50.76 -19.27
C ASP A 616 54.86 -50.45 -18.54
N GLY A 617 55.95 -50.27 -19.29
CA GLY A 617 57.29 -50.02 -18.79
C GLY A 617 57.62 -48.53 -18.76
N GLN A 618 58.77 -48.23 -18.15
CA GLN A 618 59.31 -46.87 -18.05
C GLN A 618 60.70 -46.80 -18.69
N LEU A 619 60.96 -45.72 -19.43
CA LEU A 619 62.26 -45.40 -19.99
C LEU A 619 62.86 -44.20 -19.24
N GLU A 620 64.08 -44.33 -18.77
CA GLU A 620 64.86 -43.28 -18.10
C GLU A 620 66.18 -43.07 -18.86
N ILE A 621 66.59 -41.82 -19.04
CA ILE A 621 67.85 -41.46 -19.70
C ILE A 621 68.70 -40.66 -18.72
N GLU A 622 69.89 -41.16 -18.43
CA GLU A 622 70.91 -40.48 -17.66
C GLU A 622 72.09 -40.20 -18.59
N SER A 623 72.43 -38.93 -18.82
CA SER A 623 73.49 -38.56 -19.75
C SER A 623 74.17 -37.28 -19.31
N ALA A 624 75.47 -37.17 -19.58
CA ALA A 624 76.24 -35.95 -19.38
C ALA A 624 77.22 -35.76 -20.54
N LEU A 625 77.33 -34.51 -21.02
CA LEU A 625 78.19 -34.17 -22.15
C LEU A 625 79.65 -34.58 -21.91
N GLY A 626 80.22 -35.35 -22.82
CA GLY A 626 81.59 -35.88 -22.78
C GLY A 626 81.79 -37.09 -21.85
N VAL A 627 80.74 -37.57 -21.17
CA VAL A 627 80.81 -38.73 -20.27
C VAL A 627 80.18 -39.98 -20.91
N GLY A 628 79.03 -39.81 -21.56
CA GLY A 628 78.28 -40.90 -22.19
C GLY A 628 76.80 -40.89 -21.81
N THR A 629 76.06 -41.89 -22.30
CA THR A 629 74.60 -42.01 -22.07
C THR A 629 74.25 -43.37 -21.51
N THR A 630 73.37 -43.40 -20.52
CA THR A 630 72.74 -44.61 -19.99
C THR A 630 71.24 -44.53 -20.22
N VAL A 631 70.69 -45.49 -20.96
CA VAL A 631 69.25 -45.64 -21.14
C VAL A 631 68.78 -46.87 -20.40
N LYS A 632 67.90 -46.66 -19.42
CA LYS A 632 67.37 -47.68 -18.54
C LYS A 632 65.89 -47.92 -18.83
N LEU A 633 65.56 -49.17 -19.11
CA LEU A 633 64.21 -49.64 -19.36
C LEU A 633 63.75 -50.48 -18.19
N THR A 634 62.60 -50.17 -17.62
CA THR A 634 62.01 -50.89 -16.49
C THR A 634 60.68 -51.47 -16.91
N PHE A 635 60.57 -52.79 -16.95
CA PHE A 635 59.33 -53.51 -17.22
C PHE A 635 58.70 -53.97 -15.90
N PRO A 636 57.38 -53.84 -15.74
CA PRO A 636 56.72 -54.06 -14.45
C PRO A 636 56.69 -55.55 -14.08
N ALA A 637 56.58 -55.85 -12.78
CA ALA A 637 56.72 -57.20 -12.25
C ALA A 637 55.64 -58.16 -12.79
N GLU A 638 54.46 -57.63 -13.14
CA GLU A 638 53.34 -58.36 -13.73
C GLU A 638 53.70 -58.98 -15.09
N ARG A 639 54.69 -58.44 -15.79
CA ARG A 639 55.19 -58.97 -17.07
C ARG A 639 56.36 -59.93 -16.90
N VAL A 640 56.86 -60.15 -15.69
CA VAL A 640 58.01 -61.02 -15.43
C VAL A 640 57.53 -62.43 -15.08
N VAL A 641 57.88 -63.40 -15.92
CA VAL A 641 57.48 -64.81 -15.81
C VAL A 641 58.67 -65.66 -15.38
N TYR A 642 58.67 -66.09 -14.12
CA TYR A 642 59.60 -67.08 -13.61
C TYR A 642 59.19 -68.46 -14.12
N ALA A 643 60.11 -69.17 -14.80
CA ALA A 643 59.85 -70.55 -15.15
C ALA A 643 59.92 -71.42 -13.88
N GLU A 644 58.87 -72.19 -13.58
CA GLU A 644 58.96 -73.22 -12.54
C GLU A 644 59.93 -74.33 -12.98
N PRO A 645 60.77 -74.86 -12.09
CA PRO A 645 61.65 -75.99 -12.39
C PRO A 645 60.81 -77.24 -12.68
N SER A 646 61.17 -77.98 -13.73
CA SER A 646 60.45 -79.19 -14.16
C SER A 646 60.42 -80.26 -13.07
N GLU A 647 59.23 -80.71 -12.66
CA GLU A 647 59.05 -81.98 -11.96
C GLU A 647 58.85 -83.13 -12.96
N ALA A 648 59.74 -84.12 -12.89
CA ALA A 648 59.53 -85.44 -13.47
C ALA A 648 58.87 -86.35 -12.42
N VAL A 649 57.75 -86.98 -12.79
CA VAL A 649 57.17 -88.23 -12.25
C VAL A 649 56.55 -88.20 -10.83
N TYR A 650 55.22 -88.07 -10.73
CA TYR A 650 54.29 -89.15 -10.31
C TYR A 650 52.83 -88.71 -10.56
N GLY A 651 52.00 -89.63 -11.07
CA GLY A 651 50.69 -89.31 -11.65
C GLY A 651 49.54 -89.07 -10.68
N ILE A 652 48.68 -88.11 -11.03
CA ILE A 652 47.28 -87.99 -10.60
C ILE A 652 46.46 -87.53 -11.83
N ARG A 653 45.25 -88.07 -11.98
CA ARG A 653 44.37 -87.94 -13.16
C ARG A 653 43.71 -86.55 -13.28
N PRO A 654 43.36 -86.11 -14.49
CA PRO A 654 42.94 -84.74 -14.77
C PRO A 654 41.42 -84.56 -14.61
N GLU A 655 40.90 -84.44 -13.38
CA GLU A 655 39.48 -84.08 -13.18
C GLU A 655 39.21 -83.08 -12.06
N ASP A 656 40.23 -82.60 -11.34
CA ASP A 656 40.01 -81.68 -10.22
C ASP A 656 40.75 -80.35 -10.40
N VAL A 657 39.94 -79.30 -10.59
CA VAL A 657 40.12 -77.88 -10.22
C VAL A 657 40.40 -76.88 -11.38
N PRO A 658 39.70 -75.72 -11.41
CA PRO A 658 39.08 -75.15 -12.60
C PRO A 658 39.78 -73.95 -13.25
N GLN A 659 39.35 -73.67 -14.49
CA GLN A 659 39.70 -72.56 -15.38
C GLN A 659 39.13 -71.17 -14.95
N PRO A 660 39.62 -70.06 -15.55
CA PRO A 660 39.87 -68.77 -14.89
C PRO A 660 38.69 -67.79 -14.96
N VAL A 661 38.70 -66.77 -14.09
CA VAL A 661 37.76 -65.63 -14.15
C VAL A 661 38.49 -64.37 -14.63
N LEU A 662 38.31 -64.08 -15.91
CA LEU A 662 38.44 -62.75 -16.52
C LEU A 662 37.39 -61.81 -15.91
N LYS A 663 37.81 -60.66 -15.37
CA LYS A 663 36.91 -59.52 -15.13
C LYS A 663 36.99 -58.55 -16.30
N GLN A 664 35.95 -58.58 -17.13
CA GLN A 664 35.64 -57.51 -18.07
C GLN A 664 35.22 -56.25 -17.31
N VAL A 665 35.89 -55.14 -17.64
CA VAL A 665 35.45 -53.77 -17.38
C VAL A 665 34.50 -53.37 -18.51
N ALA A 666 33.30 -52.93 -18.16
CA ALA A 666 32.33 -52.37 -19.11
C ALA A 666 32.04 -50.90 -18.76
N GLY A 667 32.42 -50.01 -19.68
CA GLY A 667 31.65 -48.85 -20.16
C GLY A 667 31.47 -47.63 -19.25
N ARG A 668 32.29 -46.60 -19.46
CA ARG A 668 31.96 -45.50 -20.38
C ARG A 668 33.20 -44.79 -20.90
#